data_AF-A0A315X241-F1
#
_entry.id   AF-A0A315X241-F1
#
_cell.length_a   1.000
_cell.length_b   1.000
_cell.length_c   1.000
_cell.angle_alpha   90.00
_cell.angle_beta   90.00
_cell.angle_gamma   90.00
#
_symmetry.space_group_name_H-M   'P 1'
#
loop_
_entity.id
_entity.type
_entity.pdbx_description
1 polymer ?
#
loop_
_entity_poly.entity_id
_entity_poly.type
_entity_poly.pdbx_seq_one_letter_code
_entity_poly.pdbx_strand_id
1 'polypeptide(L)'
;MTTQTPGSVLPPAYEPASVESRVYEMWESAGHFQPRIDLDREPYTIVMPPPNVTGELHLGHGLEDAITDVLVRWHRMQGDPTLWLPGEDHAGIATQNVIEKELAKEGRTRHELGREAFVERTWMWVRKYRSRIADQHRKLGASADWTRDVFTLDPGIVKAVRTTFVNLYNHGLIYKGLRMINWCPRCETALSDLEVDYLDVQSKLYYVRYPVMGEGGMPLPAYVTVATTRPETIVADTGVAVNPGDERYEERIGRQLLLPIIGRDIPIVTDEHVKPEFGTGAVKVTPGHDPNDWEIGQRHDLPVIIAIDPKGNMNDEAGPYSGMSAEDARVAILRDLEDEGFLDHAEDYTHSVGHCSRCKTVLQPLPSEQWWMAVNKEYEPGHSLAGDAIAAVTEGRIAIVPQRFEKVYLNWMENIRDWCISRQLWWGHQIPVWYCENRHMVCQVEDPDVCPECGGALTQDEDVLDTWFSSGLAPHADLGWPDDTEDLRYFYPTSDMQMGYDIMFFWCARMIMFGLYNMRERGPEGAVPFRNVLFHGLIRDANGEKMTKSRGNVVDPLIVASTYGADAFRFAVLTGATLGADQKYSDERMAAARNFANKLWNSARFVLMKVGPREIKRPHYLDRDLLAVEDRWIMSRLEQLTNDADSLLKAYQLGECARQIEDFLRGEFCDWYIEMVKPRLLAGDERPLQVLVHVLDHGLRLLHPFMPFVTEELWQALRPQIDDDMPSQLIVAWFPKSGANWKDAAAEQAMEHVIEVNRTIRNIRAEKKLEASARPRVVARADGYAGALRETLGATNFTSRVELEVVDGAAALPAGEWGFGRVADTEVAVALPEVDTAAERARLEKELAEASAHMERLDKQLGNETFRAKAPTHVIQGMEGTLAETRDRVAGLRERLGTL
;
A
#
# COMPACT_ATOMS: atom_id res chain seq x y z
N MET A 1 38.46 6.45 17.03
CA MET A 1 39.47 7.33 16.40
C MET A 1 40.48 6.49 15.64
N THR A 2 40.26 6.34 14.34
CA THR A 2 41.23 5.86 13.36
C THR A 2 41.17 6.87 12.23
N THR A 3 42.23 7.67 12.15
CA THR A 3 42.44 8.75 11.19
C THR A 3 42.49 8.18 9.76
N GLN A 4 41.44 8.42 8.97
CA GLN A 4 41.49 8.21 7.52
C GLN A 4 42.27 9.35 6.86
N THR A 5 43.20 8.97 6.00
CA THR A 5 44.06 9.84 5.20
C THR A 5 43.26 10.68 4.20
N PRO A 6 43.59 11.97 3.94
CA PRO A 6 42.88 12.81 2.98
C PRO A 6 43.13 12.33 1.55
N GLY A 7 42.06 11.92 0.85
CA GLY A 7 42.09 11.44 -0.53
C GLY A 7 41.19 10.22 -0.77
N SER A 8 39.96 10.22 -0.26
CA SER A 8 39.04 9.07 -0.34
C SER A 8 38.43 8.93 -1.74
N VAL A 9 39.10 8.19 -2.61
CA VAL A 9 38.49 7.76 -3.87
C VAL A 9 37.42 6.71 -3.52
N LEU A 10 36.14 7.07 -3.67
CA LEU A 10 35.02 6.14 -3.57
C LEU A 10 35.34 4.84 -4.33
N PRO A 11 34.98 3.64 -3.83
CA PRO A 11 35.20 2.39 -4.53
C PRO A 11 34.58 2.40 -5.94
N PRO A 12 35.07 1.56 -6.87
CA PRO A 12 34.60 1.55 -8.26
C PRO A 12 33.12 1.19 -8.45
N ALA A 13 32.48 0.56 -7.46
CA ALA A 13 31.07 0.19 -7.46
C ALA A 13 30.43 0.54 -6.12
N TYR A 14 29.12 0.83 -6.14
CA TYR A 14 28.33 1.05 -4.92
C TYR A 14 27.92 -0.28 -4.31
N GLU A 15 28.27 -0.49 -3.04
CA GLU A 15 27.92 -1.67 -2.27
C GLU A 15 27.01 -1.24 -1.09
N PRO A 16 25.68 -1.34 -1.22
CA PRO A 16 24.72 -0.81 -0.23
C PRO A 16 25.00 -1.28 1.21
N ALA A 17 25.32 -2.57 1.38
CA ALA A 17 25.59 -3.16 2.70
C ALA A 17 26.77 -2.51 3.46
N SER A 18 27.68 -1.82 2.76
CA SER A 18 28.81 -1.11 3.38
C SER A 18 28.47 0.33 3.82
N VAL A 19 27.30 0.84 3.43
CA VAL A 19 26.89 2.23 3.59
C VAL A 19 25.64 2.33 4.47
N GLU A 20 24.57 1.61 4.13
CA GLU A 20 23.22 1.86 4.65
C GLU A 20 23.12 1.84 6.18
N SER A 21 23.60 0.77 6.84
CA SER A 21 23.52 0.66 8.30
C SER A 21 24.39 1.70 9.03
N ARG A 22 25.58 1.99 8.51
CA ARG A 22 26.50 2.99 9.09
C ARG A 22 25.89 4.39 9.01
N VAL A 23 25.32 4.73 7.86
CA VAL A 23 24.66 6.02 7.63
C VAL A 23 23.42 6.16 8.52
N TYR A 24 22.63 5.09 8.66
CA TYR A 24 21.47 5.11 9.55
C TYR A 24 21.86 5.39 11.01
N GLU A 25 22.84 4.65 11.53
CA GLU A 25 23.33 4.80 12.90
C GLU A 25 23.87 6.21 13.15
N MET A 26 24.53 6.81 12.16
CA MET A 26 25.00 8.19 12.22
C MET A 26 23.84 9.19 12.36
N TRP A 27 22.74 9.04 11.61
CA TRP A 27 21.57 9.93 11.74
C TRP A 27 20.86 9.77 13.07
N GLU A 28 20.63 8.52 13.49
CA GLU A 28 19.92 8.20 14.73
C GLU A 28 20.71 8.69 15.95
N SER A 29 22.02 8.41 15.99
CA SER A 29 22.90 8.86 17.09
C SER A 29 23.09 10.38 17.14
N ALA A 30 22.95 11.08 16.01
CA ALA A 30 22.95 12.54 15.95
C ALA A 30 21.62 13.18 16.38
N GLY A 31 20.57 12.36 16.61
CA GLY A 31 19.24 12.83 17.02
C GLY A 31 18.48 13.53 15.90
N HIS A 32 18.82 13.29 14.63
CA HIS A 32 18.20 14.00 13.49
C HIS A 32 16.73 13.63 13.24
N PHE A 33 16.23 12.56 13.85
CA PHE A 33 14.83 12.17 13.73
C PHE A 33 13.92 12.91 14.73
N GLN A 34 14.49 13.48 15.80
CA GLN A 34 13.73 14.20 16.82
C GLN A 34 13.38 15.63 16.34
N PRO A 35 12.10 16.04 16.39
CA PRO A 35 11.73 17.42 16.12
C PRO A 35 12.25 18.36 17.21
N ARG A 36 12.45 19.62 16.85
CA ARG A 36 12.63 20.72 17.81
C ARG A 36 11.38 21.59 17.78
N ILE A 37 10.76 21.80 18.93
CA ILE A 37 9.61 22.70 19.05
C ILE A 37 10.06 24.12 18.74
N ASP A 38 9.39 24.74 17.78
CA ASP A 38 9.54 26.14 17.40
C ASP A 38 8.14 26.76 17.32
N LEU A 39 7.77 27.53 18.34
CA LEU A 39 6.43 28.11 18.45
C LEU A 39 6.12 29.16 17.37
N ASP A 40 7.13 29.63 16.63
CA ASP A 40 6.97 30.55 15.51
C ASP A 40 6.72 29.81 14.18
N ARG A 41 6.70 28.46 14.19
CA ARG A 41 6.48 27.61 13.03
C ARG A 41 5.40 26.57 13.28
N GLU A 42 4.61 26.29 12.23
CA GLU A 42 3.71 25.14 12.23
C GLU A 42 4.53 23.85 12.07
N PRO A 43 4.29 22.82 12.90
CA PRO A 43 4.95 21.54 12.74
C PRO A 43 4.37 20.73 11.59
N TYR A 44 5.20 19.83 11.06
CA TYR A 44 4.76 18.76 10.17
C TYR A 44 4.69 17.44 10.93
N THR A 45 3.49 16.93 11.18
CA THR A 45 3.28 15.70 11.97
C THR A 45 2.61 14.61 11.14
N ILE A 46 3.17 13.40 11.19
CA ILE A 46 2.52 12.17 10.71
C ILE A 46 2.63 11.09 11.79
N VAL A 47 1.54 10.34 12.02
CA VAL A 47 1.56 9.11 12.81
C VAL A 47 1.83 7.93 11.89
N MET A 48 2.80 7.09 12.26
CA MET A 48 3.05 5.83 11.56
C MET A 48 1.81 4.93 11.70
N PRO A 49 1.25 4.40 10.60
CA PRO A 49 0.29 3.33 10.68
C PRO A 49 0.84 2.17 11.49
N PRO A 50 0.30 1.90 12.69
CA PRO A 50 0.99 1.06 13.65
C PRO A 50 0.95 -0.39 13.15
N PRO A 51 2.09 -0.99 12.76
CA PRO A 51 2.09 -2.37 12.30
C PRO A 51 1.61 -3.31 13.40
N ASN A 52 0.78 -4.28 13.01
CA ASN A 52 0.28 -5.31 13.92
C ASN A 52 1.44 -6.21 14.37
N VAL A 53 1.58 -6.47 15.68
CA VAL A 53 2.58 -7.39 16.27
C VAL A 53 2.30 -8.88 16.02
N THR A 54 1.96 -9.22 14.79
CA THR A 54 1.56 -10.57 14.31
C THR A 54 2.68 -11.29 13.56
N GLY A 55 3.87 -10.70 13.48
CA GLY A 55 5.01 -11.24 12.74
C GLY A 55 5.89 -10.14 12.16
N GLU A 56 6.58 -10.46 11.07
CA GLU A 56 7.42 -9.51 10.31
C GLU A 56 6.58 -8.59 9.42
N LEU A 57 7.20 -7.47 9.01
CA LEU A 57 6.72 -6.60 7.94
C LEU A 57 6.70 -7.32 6.59
N HIS A 58 5.98 -6.74 5.65
CA HIS A 58 5.91 -7.17 4.25
C HIS A 58 6.04 -5.96 3.33
N LEU A 59 6.24 -6.16 2.02
CA LEU A 59 6.46 -5.08 1.04
C LEU A 59 5.47 -3.91 1.15
N GLY A 60 4.18 -4.18 1.41
CA GLY A 60 3.18 -3.12 1.65
C GLY A 60 3.55 -2.12 2.74
N HIS A 61 4.11 -2.58 3.88
CA HIS A 61 4.62 -1.69 4.93
C HIS A 61 5.81 -0.88 4.44
N GLY A 62 6.71 -1.49 3.66
CA GLY A 62 7.84 -0.77 3.07
C GLY A 62 7.43 0.32 2.06
N LEU A 63 6.29 0.17 1.37
CA LEU A 63 5.71 1.25 0.56
C LEU A 63 5.18 2.39 1.42
N GLU A 64 4.42 2.05 2.46
CA GLU A 64 3.84 3.00 3.40
C GLU A 64 4.93 3.84 4.10
N ASP A 65 5.99 3.18 4.57
CA ASP A 65 7.19 3.81 5.12
C ASP A 65 7.85 4.73 4.10
N ALA A 66 8.06 4.26 2.87
CA ALA A 66 8.75 5.04 1.85
C ALA A 66 7.98 6.31 1.49
N ILE A 67 6.64 6.23 1.38
CA ILE A 67 5.78 7.40 1.12
C ILE A 67 5.88 8.40 2.27
N THR A 68 5.71 7.92 3.50
CA THR A 68 5.72 8.77 4.70
C THR A 68 7.09 9.44 4.88
N ASP A 69 8.16 8.66 4.75
CA ASP A 69 9.53 9.13 4.98
C ASP A 69 10.00 10.14 3.93
N VAL A 70 9.49 10.08 2.68
CA VAL A 70 9.74 11.12 1.67
C VAL A 70 9.22 12.47 2.14
N LEU A 71 7.98 12.51 2.62
CA LEU A 71 7.36 13.75 3.10
C LEU A 71 8.06 14.28 4.36
N VAL A 72 8.35 13.39 5.30
CA VAL A 72 9.07 13.69 6.54
C VAL A 72 10.46 14.26 6.25
N ARG A 73 11.24 13.64 5.35
CA ARG A 73 12.56 14.14 4.96
C ARG A 73 12.46 15.49 4.25
N TRP A 74 11.50 15.63 3.34
CA TRP A 74 11.30 16.89 2.63
C TRP A 74 10.98 18.05 3.60
N HIS A 75 9.98 17.90 4.48
CA HIS A 75 9.64 18.92 5.48
C HIS A 75 10.79 19.19 6.47
N ARG A 76 11.52 18.16 6.91
CA ARG A 76 12.72 18.34 7.73
C ARG A 76 13.78 19.18 7.01
N MET A 77 13.99 18.94 5.71
CA MET A 77 14.92 19.71 4.88
C MET A 77 14.39 21.12 4.53
N GLN A 78 13.08 21.38 4.64
CA GLN A 78 12.53 22.74 4.59
C GLN A 78 12.81 23.54 5.88
N GLY A 79 13.18 22.84 6.96
CA GLY A 79 13.36 23.39 8.30
C GLY A 79 12.09 23.41 9.13
N ASP A 80 11.06 22.65 8.74
CA ASP A 80 9.83 22.54 9.52
C ASP A 80 10.06 21.62 10.73
N PRO A 81 9.51 21.95 11.92
CA PRO A 81 9.47 21.06 13.07
C PRO A 81 8.73 19.75 12.72
N THR A 82 9.48 18.73 12.34
CA THR A 82 8.93 17.53 11.70
C THR A 82 8.91 16.33 12.65
N LEU A 83 7.72 15.85 13.00
CA LEU A 83 7.50 14.65 13.80
C LEU A 83 6.92 13.51 12.94
N TRP A 84 7.65 12.42 12.85
CA TRP A 84 7.08 11.13 12.45
C TRP A 84 7.03 10.22 13.66
N LEU A 85 5.84 9.99 14.19
CA LEU A 85 5.60 9.27 15.44
C LEU A 85 5.48 7.77 15.17
N PRO A 86 6.45 6.93 15.60
CA PRO A 86 6.36 5.48 15.45
C PRO A 86 5.49 4.86 16.55
N GLY A 87 4.92 3.70 16.24
CA GLY A 87 4.29 2.86 17.25
C GLY A 87 3.76 1.57 16.66
N GLU A 88 3.35 0.62 17.51
CA GLU A 88 2.81 -0.67 17.08
C GLU A 88 1.44 -0.98 17.70
N ASP A 89 0.67 -1.80 16.99
CA ASP A 89 -0.66 -2.20 17.42
C ASP A 89 -0.67 -3.61 17.98
N HIS A 90 -1.23 -3.78 19.19
CA HIS A 90 -1.48 -5.04 19.86
C HIS A 90 -2.33 -6.01 19.02
N ALA A 91 -3.14 -5.50 18.09
CA ALA A 91 -3.88 -6.25 17.08
C ALA A 91 -4.82 -7.34 17.61
N GLY A 92 -5.26 -7.24 18.88
CA GLY A 92 -6.27 -8.07 19.55
C GLY A 92 -6.41 -9.49 19.00
N ILE A 93 -7.48 -9.72 18.23
CA ILE A 93 -7.84 -11.01 17.62
C ILE A 93 -6.73 -11.59 16.73
N ALA A 94 -5.98 -10.75 16.01
CA ALA A 94 -4.95 -11.20 15.09
C ALA A 94 -3.74 -11.74 15.86
N THR A 95 -3.28 -11.03 16.90
CA THR A 95 -2.18 -11.49 17.75
C THR A 95 -2.59 -12.74 18.52
N GLN A 96 -3.79 -12.75 19.13
CA GLN A 96 -4.30 -13.93 19.82
C GLN A 96 -4.35 -15.17 18.92
N ASN A 97 -4.85 -15.03 17.68
CA ASN A 97 -4.85 -16.12 16.71
C ASN A 97 -3.45 -16.66 16.38
N VAL A 98 -2.43 -15.80 16.37
CA VAL A 98 -1.04 -16.24 16.15
C VAL A 98 -0.54 -17.04 17.36
N ILE A 99 -0.80 -16.56 18.59
CA ILE A 99 -0.42 -17.28 19.81
C ILE A 99 -1.12 -18.64 19.91
N GLU A 100 -2.41 -18.71 19.61
CA GLU A 100 -3.16 -19.97 19.59
C GLU A 100 -2.60 -20.95 18.55
N LYS A 101 -2.17 -20.48 17.38
CA LYS A 101 -1.50 -21.33 16.39
C LYS A 101 -0.15 -21.85 16.89
N GLU A 102 0.62 -21.05 17.62
CA GLU A 102 1.85 -21.53 18.25
C GLU A 102 1.57 -22.56 19.35
N LEU A 103 0.57 -22.33 20.21
CA LEU A 103 0.15 -23.29 21.23
C LEU A 103 -0.35 -24.61 20.61
N ALA A 104 -1.08 -24.55 19.50
CA ALA A 104 -1.54 -25.74 18.79
C ALA A 104 -0.37 -26.61 18.29
N LYS A 105 0.77 -26.01 17.88
CA LYS A 105 1.99 -26.76 17.52
C LYS A 105 2.61 -27.46 18.73
N GLU A 106 2.41 -26.93 19.92
CA GLU A 106 2.79 -27.53 21.20
C GLU A 106 1.77 -28.57 21.70
N GLY A 107 0.66 -28.78 20.97
CA GLY A 107 -0.42 -29.69 21.36
C GLY A 107 -1.25 -29.17 22.54
N ARG A 108 -1.27 -27.85 22.77
CA ARG A 108 -1.98 -27.19 23.87
C ARG A 108 -3.02 -26.19 23.35
N THR A 109 -4.02 -25.89 24.17
CA THR A 109 -5.01 -24.84 23.91
C THR A 109 -4.87 -23.67 24.88
N ARG A 110 -5.45 -22.50 24.56
CA ARG A 110 -5.51 -21.35 25.48
C ARG A 110 -6.21 -21.72 26.81
N HIS A 111 -7.26 -22.53 26.75
CA HIS A 111 -8.07 -22.91 27.92
C HIS A 111 -7.29 -23.79 28.90
N GLU A 112 -6.44 -24.68 28.39
CA GLU A 112 -5.52 -25.48 29.21
C GLU A 112 -4.39 -24.65 29.83
N LEU A 113 -4.05 -23.51 29.25
CA LEU A 113 -3.03 -22.60 29.75
C LEU A 113 -3.57 -21.66 30.84
N GLY A 114 -4.82 -21.23 30.69
CA GLY A 114 -5.45 -20.21 31.53
C GLY A 114 -5.12 -18.78 31.08
N ARG A 115 -5.98 -17.81 31.47
CA ARG A 115 -5.91 -16.41 30.99
C ARG A 115 -4.60 -15.72 31.33
N GLU A 116 -4.15 -15.79 32.59
CA GLU A 116 -2.94 -15.11 33.05
C GLU A 116 -1.69 -15.57 32.27
N ALA A 117 -1.46 -16.89 32.20
CA ALA A 117 -0.32 -17.45 31.49
C ALA A 117 -0.42 -17.24 29.97
N PHE A 118 -1.63 -17.20 29.40
CA PHE A 118 -1.82 -16.83 27.99
C PHE A 118 -1.42 -15.37 27.72
N VAL A 119 -1.82 -14.44 28.57
CA VAL A 119 -1.46 -13.01 28.47
C VAL A 119 0.05 -12.83 28.62
N GLU A 120 0.68 -13.53 29.57
CA GLU A 120 2.14 -13.50 29.74
C GLU A 120 2.87 -14.01 28.49
N ARG A 121 2.42 -15.14 27.92
CA ARG A 121 2.95 -15.70 26.67
C ARG A 121 2.80 -14.72 25.51
N THR A 122 1.69 -13.99 25.44
CA THR A 122 1.43 -12.98 24.42
C THR A 122 2.38 -11.79 24.58
N TRP A 123 2.63 -11.31 25.80
CA TRP A 123 3.62 -10.27 26.06
C TRP A 123 5.06 -10.67 25.68
N MET A 124 5.43 -11.95 25.83
CA MET A 124 6.73 -12.44 25.35
C MET A 124 6.84 -12.33 23.82
N TRP A 125 5.76 -12.63 23.11
CA TRP A 125 5.69 -12.49 21.65
C TRP A 125 5.78 -11.03 21.23
N VAL A 126 4.98 -10.15 21.85
CA VAL A 126 4.98 -8.70 21.60
C VAL A 126 6.39 -8.13 21.73
N ARG A 127 7.09 -8.39 22.84
CA ARG A 127 8.45 -7.90 23.07
C ARG A 127 9.44 -8.33 22.00
N LYS A 128 9.34 -9.58 21.53
CA LYS A 128 10.19 -10.10 20.44
C LYS A 128 9.91 -9.40 19.11
N TYR A 129 8.64 -9.23 18.76
CA TYR A 129 8.26 -8.73 17.43
C TYR A 129 8.28 -7.21 17.31
N ARG A 130 8.01 -6.44 18.38
CA ARG A 130 8.22 -4.97 18.40
C ARG A 130 9.67 -4.62 18.04
N SER A 131 10.63 -5.20 18.75
CA SER A 131 12.06 -5.00 18.46
C SER A 131 12.44 -5.36 17.02
N ARG A 132 11.84 -6.42 16.47
CA ARG A 132 12.12 -6.85 15.09
C ARG A 132 11.50 -5.92 14.05
N ILE A 133 10.26 -5.50 14.25
CA ILE A 133 9.56 -4.55 13.38
C ILE A 133 10.34 -3.23 13.33
N ALA A 134 10.74 -2.72 14.49
CA ALA A 134 11.55 -1.52 14.59
C ALA A 134 12.92 -1.66 13.87
N ASP A 135 13.59 -2.82 13.94
CA ASP A 135 14.81 -3.09 13.16
C ASP A 135 14.55 -3.15 11.64
N GLN A 136 13.40 -3.70 11.20
CA GLN A 136 13.01 -3.70 9.80
C GLN A 136 12.83 -2.27 9.27
N HIS A 137 12.09 -1.42 9.99
CA HIS A 137 11.93 0.00 9.62
C HIS A 137 13.27 0.73 9.55
N ARG A 138 14.16 0.55 10.54
CA ARG A 138 15.50 1.14 10.55
C ARG A 138 16.31 0.74 9.31
N LYS A 139 16.33 -0.55 8.97
CA LYS A 139 17.03 -1.06 7.78
C LYS A 139 16.44 -0.58 6.46
N LEU A 140 15.15 -0.22 6.44
CA LEU A 140 14.50 0.42 5.30
C LEU A 140 14.70 1.96 5.28
N GLY A 141 15.42 2.52 6.25
CA GLY A 141 15.75 3.93 6.30
C GLY A 141 14.65 4.85 6.83
N ALA A 142 13.67 4.31 7.57
CA ALA A 142 12.62 5.12 8.19
C ALA A 142 13.22 6.13 9.18
N SER A 143 13.03 7.44 8.96
CA SER A 143 13.53 8.52 9.83
C SER A 143 12.52 8.93 10.91
N ALA A 144 11.86 7.94 11.52
CA ALA A 144 10.89 8.11 12.60
C ALA A 144 11.58 8.41 13.94
N ASP A 145 10.89 9.11 14.83
CA ASP A 145 11.41 9.41 16.16
C ASP A 145 11.21 8.25 17.12
N TRP A 146 12.16 7.30 17.11
CA TRP A 146 12.13 6.13 17.98
C TRP A 146 12.17 6.43 19.48
N THR A 147 12.46 7.67 19.90
CA THR A 147 12.38 8.05 21.32
C THR A 147 10.94 8.21 21.80
N ARG A 148 9.99 8.32 20.87
CA ARG A 148 8.54 8.41 21.08
C ARG A 148 7.80 7.17 20.62
N ASP A 149 8.48 6.02 20.55
CA ASP A 149 7.86 4.75 20.18
C ASP A 149 6.79 4.33 21.20
N VAL A 150 5.56 4.14 20.72
CA VAL A 150 4.40 3.78 21.55
C VAL A 150 3.80 2.43 21.17
N PHE A 151 3.14 1.79 22.11
CA PHE A 151 2.35 0.58 21.87
C PHE A 151 0.94 0.74 22.38
N THR A 152 -0.05 0.23 21.65
CA THR A 152 -1.45 0.49 21.98
C THR A 152 -1.89 0.03 23.38
N LEU A 153 -1.15 -0.86 24.05
CA LEU A 153 -1.39 -1.24 25.46
C LEU A 153 -0.46 -0.56 26.48
N ASP A 154 0.27 0.49 26.09
CA ASP A 154 1.06 1.29 27.02
C ASP A 154 0.14 2.06 27.99
N PRO A 155 0.58 2.31 29.25
CA PRO A 155 -0.29 2.87 30.28
C PRO A 155 -1.00 4.18 29.91
N GLY A 156 -0.32 5.08 29.18
CA GLY A 156 -0.91 6.34 28.72
C GLY A 156 -2.05 6.12 27.72
N ILE A 157 -1.87 5.21 26.77
CA ILE A 157 -2.89 4.87 25.76
C ILE A 157 -4.03 4.07 26.41
N VAL A 158 -3.75 3.18 27.37
CA VAL A 158 -4.79 2.51 28.16
C VAL A 158 -5.68 3.52 28.87
N LYS A 159 -5.08 4.55 29.48
CA LYS A 159 -5.83 5.66 30.11
C LYS A 159 -6.67 6.42 29.09
N ALA A 160 -6.14 6.69 27.90
CA ALA A 160 -6.88 7.31 26.79
C ALA A 160 -8.11 6.48 26.39
N VAL A 161 -7.92 5.20 26.12
CA VAL A 161 -8.99 4.28 25.75
C VAL A 161 -10.08 4.22 26.81
N ARG A 162 -9.70 4.09 28.09
CA ARG A 162 -10.65 4.09 29.22
C ARG A 162 -11.39 5.42 29.34
N THR A 163 -10.70 6.54 29.14
CA THR A 163 -11.30 7.88 29.18
C THR A 163 -12.31 8.08 28.05
N THR A 164 -11.98 7.71 26.81
CA THR A 164 -12.93 7.75 25.69
C THR A 164 -14.14 6.86 25.95
N PHE A 165 -13.92 5.62 26.41
CA PHE A 165 -15.04 4.72 26.74
C PHE A 165 -15.99 5.33 27.77
N VAL A 166 -15.46 5.81 28.90
CA VAL A 166 -16.27 6.37 29.98
C VAL A 166 -17.01 7.64 29.54
N ASN A 167 -16.36 8.51 28.77
CA ASN A 167 -17.00 9.72 28.24
C ASN A 167 -18.16 9.38 27.29
N LEU A 168 -17.95 8.45 26.36
CA LEU A 168 -18.99 7.99 25.44
C LEU A 168 -20.12 7.27 26.17
N TYR A 169 -19.81 6.47 27.20
CA TYR A 169 -20.81 5.85 28.07
C TYR A 169 -21.65 6.89 28.82
N ASN A 170 -21.02 7.91 29.40
CA ASN A 170 -21.71 9.00 30.10
C ASN A 170 -22.60 9.84 29.18
N HIS A 171 -22.24 9.97 27.90
CA HIS A 171 -23.10 10.59 26.87
C HIS A 171 -24.19 9.62 26.34
N GLY A 172 -24.25 8.39 26.85
CA GLY A 172 -25.19 7.35 26.40
C GLY A 172 -24.94 6.89 24.97
N LEU A 173 -23.75 7.13 24.42
CA LEU A 173 -23.34 6.64 23.11
C LEU A 173 -22.83 5.20 23.19
N ILE A 174 -22.27 4.78 24.32
CA ILE A 174 -21.97 3.37 24.57
C ILE A 174 -23.09 2.77 25.42
N TYR A 175 -23.59 1.62 25.01
CA TYR A 175 -24.65 0.89 25.72
C TYR A 175 -24.47 -0.62 25.57
N LYS A 176 -25.03 -1.38 26.51
CA LYS A 176 -25.11 -2.83 26.44
C LYS A 176 -26.46 -3.25 25.87
N GLY A 177 -26.49 -4.14 24.89
CA GLY A 177 -27.73 -4.53 24.22
C GLY A 177 -27.66 -5.88 23.53
N LEU A 178 -28.80 -6.58 23.52
CA LEU A 178 -29.01 -7.83 22.82
C LEU A 178 -29.27 -7.57 21.33
N ARG A 179 -28.39 -8.07 20.46
CA ARG A 179 -28.55 -8.00 19.00
C ARG A 179 -28.02 -9.27 18.35
N MET A 180 -28.41 -9.47 17.09
CA MET A 180 -27.77 -10.47 16.24
C MET A 180 -26.32 -10.05 15.98
N ILE A 181 -25.38 -10.97 16.23
CA ILE A 181 -23.96 -10.76 15.99
C ILE A 181 -23.41 -11.84 15.06
N ASN A 182 -22.31 -11.51 14.37
CA ASN A 182 -21.51 -12.50 13.69
C ASN A 182 -20.62 -13.20 14.73
N TRP A 183 -20.95 -14.44 15.09
CA TRP A 183 -20.17 -15.22 16.05
C TRP A 183 -19.25 -16.21 15.33
N CYS A 184 -17.98 -16.26 15.73
CA CYS A 184 -17.06 -17.27 15.25
C CYS A 184 -16.96 -18.43 16.26
N PRO A 185 -17.48 -19.64 15.98
CA PRO A 185 -17.46 -20.75 16.92
C PRO A 185 -16.05 -21.28 17.21
N ARG A 186 -15.09 -21.05 16.30
CA ARG A 186 -13.70 -21.46 16.47
C ARG A 186 -12.86 -20.46 17.28
N CYS A 187 -13.10 -19.16 17.11
CA CYS A 187 -12.41 -18.13 17.91
C CYS A 187 -13.16 -17.82 19.22
N GLU A 188 -14.41 -18.26 19.34
CA GLU A 188 -15.35 -17.99 20.44
C GLU A 188 -15.47 -16.50 20.76
N THR A 189 -15.71 -15.68 19.74
CA THR A 189 -15.89 -14.23 19.90
C THR A 189 -16.84 -13.67 18.85
N ALA A 190 -17.52 -12.57 19.21
CA ALA A 190 -18.20 -11.68 18.27
C ALA A 190 -17.20 -11.05 17.28
N LEU A 191 -17.67 -10.78 16.06
CA LEU A 191 -16.96 -10.07 14.99
C LEU A 191 -17.82 -8.92 14.48
N SER A 192 -17.20 -7.79 14.09
CA SER A 192 -17.92 -6.75 13.36
C SER A 192 -18.21 -7.18 11.92
N ASP A 193 -19.19 -6.54 11.27
CA ASP A 193 -19.52 -6.80 9.85
C ASP A 193 -18.32 -6.64 8.92
N LEU A 194 -17.40 -5.71 9.25
CA LEU A 194 -16.19 -5.49 8.47
C LEU A 194 -15.17 -6.65 8.61
N GLU A 195 -15.29 -7.49 9.63
CA GLU A 195 -14.41 -8.64 9.86
C GLU A 195 -14.92 -9.96 9.25
N VAL A 196 -15.99 -9.88 8.45
CA VAL A 196 -16.63 -11.01 7.75
C VAL A 196 -16.22 -11.04 6.28
N ASP A 197 -15.63 -12.15 5.85
CA ASP A 197 -15.37 -12.43 4.43
C ASP A 197 -16.58 -13.19 3.85
N TYR A 198 -17.28 -12.59 2.90
CA TYR A 198 -18.36 -13.25 2.18
C TYR A 198 -17.83 -14.02 0.97
N LEU A 199 -18.07 -15.33 0.95
CA LEU A 199 -17.60 -16.24 -0.11
C LEU A 199 -18.79 -16.92 -0.79
N ASP A 200 -18.77 -17.00 -2.12
CA ASP A 200 -19.76 -17.77 -2.87
C ASP A 200 -19.52 -19.27 -2.69
N VAL A 201 -20.51 -19.96 -2.11
CA VAL A 201 -20.46 -21.40 -1.82
C VAL A 201 -21.50 -22.12 -2.67
N GLN A 202 -21.06 -23.19 -3.34
CA GLN A 202 -21.97 -24.15 -3.97
C GLN A 202 -22.63 -24.98 -2.88
N SER A 203 -23.94 -24.86 -2.74
CA SER A 203 -24.76 -25.57 -1.77
C SER A 203 -26.04 -26.08 -2.44
N LYS A 204 -27.02 -26.46 -1.63
CA LYS A 204 -28.38 -26.79 -2.06
C LYS A 204 -29.40 -25.87 -1.41
N LEU A 205 -30.48 -25.61 -2.15
CA LEU A 205 -31.71 -25.03 -1.62
C LEU A 205 -32.71 -26.17 -1.41
N TYR A 206 -33.13 -26.35 -0.16
CA TYR A 206 -34.03 -27.43 0.25
C TYR A 206 -35.45 -26.91 0.38
N TYR A 207 -36.40 -27.62 -0.21
CA TYR A 207 -37.82 -27.30 -0.16
C TYR A 207 -38.51 -28.20 0.85
N VAL A 208 -38.99 -27.63 1.96
CA VAL A 208 -39.53 -28.38 3.10
C VAL A 208 -41.00 -28.02 3.32
N ARG A 209 -41.84 -29.03 3.47
CA ARG A 209 -43.29 -28.89 3.67
C ARG A 209 -43.63 -28.77 5.15
N TYR A 210 -44.33 -27.70 5.51
CA TYR A 210 -44.83 -27.40 6.85
C TYR A 210 -46.35 -27.62 6.85
N PRO A 211 -46.86 -28.68 7.52
CA PRO A 211 -48.29 -28.96 7.54
C PRO A 211 -49.11 -27.85 8.18
N VAL A 212 -50.27 -27.52 7.62
CA VAL A 212 -51.21 -26.54 8.18
C VAL A 212 -52.02 -27.19 9.28
N MET A 213 -52.07 -26.59 10.47
CA MET A 213 -52.87 -27.08 11.59
C MET A 213 -54.35 -26.78 11.40
N GLY A 214 -55.21 -27.76 11.71
CA GLY A 214 -56.67 -27.61 11.73
C GLY A 214 -57.20 -27.18 13.10
N GLU A 215 -58.46 -26.74 13.16
CA GLU A 215 -59.13 -26.23 14.37
C GLU A 215 -59.23 -27.26 15.53
N GLY A 216 -58.97 -28.55 15.27
CA GLY A 216 -58.94 -29.62 16.27
C GLY A 216 -57.54 -30.02 16.76
N GLY A 217 -56.48 -29.27 16.42
CA GLY A 217 -55.10 -29.58 16.81
C GLY A 217 -54.46 -30.73 16.01
N MET A 218 -55.08 -31.16 14.91
CA MET A 218 -54.54 -32.15 13.99
C MET A 218 -54.14 -31.49 12.66
N PRO A 219 -53.03 -31.90 12.02
CA PRO A 219 -52.64 -31.38 10.71
C PRO A 219 -53.68 -31.67 9.63
N LEU A 220 -53.96 -30.69 8.78
CA LEU A 220 -54.76 -30.84 7.56
C LEU A 220 -53.91 -31.49 6.46
N PRO A 221 -54.53 -32.09 5.41
CA PRO A 221 -53.83 -32.50 4.19
C PRO A 221 -53.47 -31.28 3.31
N ALA A 222 -52.90 -30.24 3.92
CA ALA A 222 -52.45 -29.00 3.32
C ALA A 222 -51.14 -28.59 3.98
N TYR A 223 -50.23 -27.99 3.22
CA TYR A 223 -48.91 -27.58 3.71
C TYR A 223 -48.45 -26.29 3.02
N VAL A 224 -47.57 -25.56 3.69
CA VAL A 224 -46.77 -24.47 3.11
C VAL A 224 -45.37 -25.02 2.85
N THR A 225 -44.86 -24.88 1.63
CA THR A 225 -43.48 -25.25 1.33
C THR A 225 -42.59 -24.02 1.53
N VAL A 226 -41.51 -24.16 2.30
CA VAL A 226 -40.48 -23.14 2.50
C VAL A 226 -39.18 -23.57 1.85
N ALA A 227 -38.40 -22.60 1.37
CA ALA A 227 -37.07 -22.83 0.82
C ALA A 227 -35.99 -22.41 1.83
N THR A 228 -34.98 -23.24 2.08
CA THR A 228 -33.88 -22.93 3.00
C THR A 228 -32.56 -23.55 2.57
N THR A 229 -31.45 -22.84 2.81
CA THR A 229 -30.09 -23.37 2.65
C THR A 229 -29.53 -23.97 3.96
N ARG A 230 -30.25 -23.80 5.08
CA ARG A 230 -29.83 -24.18 6.43
C ARG A 230 -30.87 -25.06 7.12
N PRO A 231 -31.06 -26.32 6.70
CA PRO A 231 -32.07 -27.19 7.30
C PRO A 231 -31.77 -27.50 8.77
N GLU A 232 -30.51 -27.41 9.23
CA GLU A 232 -30.15 -27.54 10.64
C GLU A 232 -30.80 -26.48 11.55
N THR A 233 -31.24 -25.36 10.99
CA THR A 233 -31.88 -24.27 11.76
C THR A 233 -33.40 -24.43 11.89
N ILE A 234 -34.01 -25.38 11.15
CA ILE A 234 -35.46 -25.62 11.16
C ILE A 234 -35.97 -25.89 12.58
N VAL A 235 -35.22 -26.63 13.39
CA VAL A 235 -35.60 -26.95 14.78
C VAL A 235 -35.83 -25.72 15.66
N ALA A 236 -35.28 -24.57 15.27
CA ALA A 236 -35.41 -23.29 15.95
C ALA A 236 -36.43 -22.32 15.30
N ASP A 237 -37.17 -22.76 14.28
CA ASP A 237 -38.15 -21.89 13.61
C ASP A 237 -39.27 -21.49 14.55
N THR A 238 -39.65 -20.21 14.47
CA THR A 238 -40.73 -19.65 15.29
C THR A 238 -41.81 -18.97 14.45
N GLY A 239 -41.69 -19.04 13.13
CA GLY A 239 -42.74 -18.63 12.19
C GLY A 239 -42.38 -18.98 10.75
N VAL A 240 -43.34 -18.75 9.86
CA VAL A 240 -43.12 -18.72 8.40
C VAL A 240 -43.61 -17.36 7.89
N ALA A 241 -42.76 -16.62 7.20
CA ALA A 241 -43.11 -15.33 6.63
C ALA A 241 -43.46 -15.46 5.15
N VAL A 242 -44.53 -14.78 4.74
CA VAL A 242 -44.96 -14.63 3.35
C VAL A 242 -45.09 -13.15 3.00
N ASN A 243 -45.00 -12.80 1.72
CA ASN A 243 -45.22 -11.41 1.31
C ASN A 243 -46.71 -11.05 1.47
N PRO A 244 -47.08 -9.86 2.00
CA PRO A 244 -48.47 -9.43 2.11
C PRO A 244 -49.24 -9.39 0.78
N GLY A 245 -48.55 -9.14 -0.33
CA GLY A 245 -49.12 -9.06 -1.69
C GLY A 245 -49.10 -10.38 -2.46
N ASP A 246 -48.76 -11.50 -1.82
CA ASP A 246 -48.74 -12.81 -2.47
C ASP A 246 -50.08 -13.56 -2.31
N GLU A 247 -50.92 -13.46 -3.33
CA GLU A 247 -52.27 -14.05 -3.38
C GLU A 247 -52.28 -15.57 -3.10
N ARG A 248 -51.16 -16.28 -3.30
CA ARG A 248 -51.06 -17.74 -3.05
C ARG A 248 -51.26 -18.11 -1.59
N TYR A 249 -50.99 -17.19 -0.67
CA TYR A 249 -50.97 -17.44 0.78
C TYR A 249 -52.09 -16.74 1.55
N GLU A 250 -52.92 -15.90 0.91
CA GLU A 250 -53.95 -15.09 1.57
C GLU A 250 -54.83 -15.88 2.56
N GLU A 251 -55.38 -17.02 2.12
CA GLU A 251 -56.27 -17.85 2.96
C GLU A 251 -55.56 -18.59 4.11
N ARG A 252 -54.22 -18.53 4.14
CA ARG A 252 -53.35 -19.20 5.11
C ARG A 252 -52.75 -18.24 6.13
N ILE A 253 -52.81 -16.93 5.89
CA ILE A 253 -52.33 -15.90 6.83
C ILE A 253 -53.05 -16.05 8.17
N GLY A 254 -52.30 -16.02 9.27
CA GLY A 254 -52.82 -16.18 10.63
C GLY A 254 -53.14 -17.63 11.04
N ARG A 255 -52.95 -18.62 10.17
CA ARG A 255 -53.00 -20.04 10.55
C ARG A 255 -51.71 -20.47 11.24
N GLN A 256 -51.81 -21.56 12.01
CA GLN A 256 -50.67 -22.24 12.61
C GLN A 256 -50.15 -23.35 11.68
N LEU A 257 -48.85 -23.56 11.67
CA LEU A 257 -48.15 -24.63 10.99
C LEU A 257 -47.52 -25.55 12.02
N LEU A 258 -47.46 -26.85 11.72
CA LEU A 258 -46.66 -27.80 12.47
C LEU A 258 -45.21 -27.70 11.98
N LEU A 259 -44.28 -27.39 12.89
CA LEU A 259 -42.86 -27.46 12.61
C LEU A 259 -42.44 -28.93 12.39
N PRO A 260 -41.91 -29.31 11.21
CA PRO A 260 -41.46 -30.67 10.95
C PRO A 260 -40.45 -31.16 12.00
N ILE A 261 -40.50 -32.47 12.30
CA ILE A 261 -39.67 -33.18 13.29
C ILE A 261 -39.93 -32.78 14.75
N ILE A 262 -39.85 -31.48 15.08
CA ILE A 262 -40.00 -30.99 16.46
C ILE A 262 -41.46 -31.02 16.92
N GLY A 263 -42.41 -30.83 15.99
CA GLY A 263 -43.84 -30.85 16.28
C GLY A 263 -44.35 -29.63 17.05
N ARG A 264 -43.65 -28.49 16.96
CA ARG A 264 -44.05 -27.21 17.57
C ARG A 264 -45.01 -26.46 16.65
N ASP A 265 -46.05 -25.85 17.21
CA ASP A 265 -46.95 -24.96 16.46
C ASP A 265 -46.28 -23.59 16.24
N ILE A 266 -46.26 -23.12 14.98
CA ILE A 266 -45.69 -21.82 14.60
C ILE A 266 -46.63 -21.02 13.68
N PRO A 267 -46.71 -19.68 13.82
CA PRO A 267 -47.60 -18.85 13.02
C PRO A 267 -47.09 -18.59 11.60
N ILE A 268 -48.03 -18.29 10.69
CA ILE A 268 -47.74 -17.62 9.41
C ILE A 268 -47.90 -16.11 9.59
N VAL A 269 -46.83 -15.34 9.32
CA VAL A 269 -46.78 -13.88 9.39
C VAL A 269 -46.59 -13.26 8.00
N THR A 270 -46.96 -11.98 7.85
CA THR A 270 -46.79 -11.25 6.58
C THR A 270 -45.70 -10.21 6.70
N ASP A 271 -44.65 -10.29 5.88
CA ASP A 271 -43.52 -9.35 5.93
C ASP A 271 -43.05 -8.94 4.53
N GLU A 272 -42.84 -7.65 4.29
CA GLU A 272 -42.43 -7.11 2.99
C GLU A 272 -41.00 -7.50 2.61
N HIS A 273 -40.17 -7.96 3.56
CA HIS A 273 -38.84 -8.49 3.27
C HIS A 273 -38.90 -9.75 2.37
N VAL A 274 -39.99 -10.51 2.45
CA VAL A 274 -40.16 -11.75 1.67
C VAL A 274 -40.44 -11.40 0.21
N LYS A 275 -39.67 -11.98 -0.72
CA LYS A 275 -39.85 -11.79 -2.17
C LYS A 275 -40.73 -12.90 -2.75
N PRO A 276 -41.91 -12.60 -3.33
CA PRO A 276 -42.79 -13.62 -3.92
C PRO A 276 -42.12 -14.51 -4.97
N GLU A 277 -41.19 -13.94 -5.74
CA GLU A 277 -40.49 -14.61 -6.84
C GLU A 277 -39.35 -15.55 -6.40
N PHE A 278 -38.89 -15.48 -5.14
CA PHE A 278 -37.79 -16.29 -4.65
C PHE A 278 -38.27 -17.59 -4.01
N GLY A 279 -37.75 -18.73 -4.46
CA GLY A 279 -38.15 -20.05 -3.98
C GLY A 279 -39.66 -20.25 -4.12
N THR A 280 -40.36 -20.38 -2.99
CA THR A 280 -41.81 -20.56 -2.96
C THR A 280 -42.59 -19.28 -2.73
N GLY A 281 -41.93 -18.16 -2.36
CA GLY A 281 -42.59 -16.98 -1.80
C GLY A 281 -42.92 -17.09 -0.30
N ALA A 282 -42.53 -18.20 0.35
CA ALA A 282 -42.59 -18.38 1.80
C ALA A 282 -41.20 -18.73 2.35
N VAL A 283 -40.79 -18.05 3.42
CA VAL A 283 -39.50 -18.25 4.07
C VAL A 283 -39.71 -18.70 5.51
N LYS A 284 -38.91 -19.67 5.97
CA LYS A 284 -38.85 -19.99 7.41
C LYS A 284 -38.31 -18.77 8.16
N VAL A 285 -38.79 -18.54 9.38
CA VAL A 285 -38.28 -17.46 10.24
C VAL A 285 -37.62 -18.09 11.46
N THR A 286 -36.30 -17.97 11.54
CA THR A 286 -35.48 -18.45 12.66
C THR A 286 -34.74 -17.28 13.34
N PRO A 287 -35.41 -16.48 14.19
CA PRO A 287 -34.82 -15.27 14.76
C PRO A 287 -33.51 -15.51 15.51
N GLY A 288 -33.29 -16.72 16.06
CA GLY A 288 -32.05 -17.06 16.76
C GLY A 288 -30.83 -17.34 15.89
N HIS A 289 -30.96 -17.43 14.56
CA HIS A 289 -29.89 -17.94 13.68
C HIS A 289 -29.70 -17.21 12.34
N ASP A 290 -30.47 -16.16 12.04
CA ASP A 290 -30.31 -15.35 10.83
C ASP A 290 -30.63 -13.87 11.09
N PRO A 291 -29.85 -12.90 10.58
CA PRO A 291 -30.09 -11.47 10.79
C PRO A 291 -31.41 -10.94 10.21
N ASN A 292 -31.83 -11.42 9.04
CA ASN A 292 -33.09 -10.99 8.44
C ASN A 292 -34.27 -11.59 9.22
N ASP A 293 -34.15 -12.87 9.60
CA ASP A 293 -35.17 -13.54 10.43
C ASP A 293 -35.27 -12.90 11.83
N TRP A 294 -34.16 -12.41 12.39
CA TRP A 294 -34.16 -11.63 13.62
C TRP A 294 -34.98 -10.36 13.46
N GLU A 295 -34.78 -9.59 12.39
CA GLU A 295 -35.56 -8.38 12.14
C GLU A 295 -37.05 -8.67 11.92
N ILE A 296 -37.39 -9.73 11.16
CA ILE A 296 -38.77 -10.19 11.00
C ILE A 296 -39.36 -10.58 12.36
N GLY A 297 -38.62 -11.38 13.14
CA GLY A 297 -39.05 -11.80 14.47
C GLY A 297 -39.34 -10.63 15.41
N GLN A 298 -38.51 -9.58 15.38
CA GLN A 298 -38.74 -8.35 16.13
C GLN A 298 -39.99 -7.58 15.66
N ARG A 299 -40.23 -7.50 14.34
CA ARG A 299 -41.42 -6.81 13.79
C ARG A 299 -42.73 -7.51 14.13
N HIS A 300 -42.71 -8.84 14.29
CA HIS A 300 -43.90 -9.66 14.49
C HIS A 300 -43.98 -10.33 15.88
N ASP A 301 -43.12 -9.93 16.81
CA ASP A 301 -43.07 -10.46 18.19
C ASP A 301 -42.94 -12.00 18.25
N LEU A 302 -42.11 -12.56 17.35
CA LEU A 302 -41.86 -14.01 17.32
C LEU A 302 -40.83 -14.41 18.40
N PRO A 303 -41.01 -15.57 19.05
CA PRO A 303 -40.03 -16.08 20.01
C PRO A 303 -38.65 -16.23 19.38
N VAL A 304 -37.60 -16.02 20.18
CA VAL A 304 -36.21 -16.25 19.78
C VAL A 304 -35.74 -17.56 20.41
N ILE A 305 -35.51 -18.57 19.57
CA ILE A 305 -35.00 -19.89 19.99
C ILE A 305 -33.59 -20.07 19.44
N ILE A 306 -32.65 -20.36 20.33
CA ILE A 306 -31.25 -20.62 19.97
C ILE A 306 -31.02 -22.12 20.08
N ALA A 307 -31.00 -22.85 18.96
CA ALA A 307 -30.68 -24.29 18.93
C ALA A 307 -29.20 -24.63 18.73
N ILE A 308 -28.36 -23.67 18.30
CA ILE A 308 -26.92 -23.86 18.10
C ILE A 308 -26.17 -23.05 19.17
N ASP A 309 -25.33 -23.72 19.95
CA ASP A 309 -24.53 -23.11 21.00
C ASP A 309 -23.34 -22.30 20.43
N PRO A 310 -22.64 -21.50 21.26
CA PRO A 310 -21.47 -20.74 20.82
C PRO A 310 -20.31 -21.60 20.29
N LYS A 311 -20.29 -22.91 20.50
CA LYS A 311 -19.27 -23.82 19.94
C LYS A 311 -19.68 -24.40 18.59
N GLY A 312 -20.87 -24.07 18.09
CA GLY A 312 -21.41 -24.61 16.84
C GLY A 312 -22.03 -25.99 16.99
N ASN A 313 -22.35 -26.42 18.21
CA ASN A 313 -23.05 -27.69 18.47
C ASN A 313 -24.53 -27.42 18.76
N MET A 314 -25.37 -28.41 18.46
CA MET A 314 -26.79 -28.37 18.80
C MET A 314 -26.98 -28.50 20.32
N ASN A 315 -27.81 -27.64 20.90
CA ASN A 315 -28.18 -27.71 22.32
C ASN A 315 -29.53 -28.43 22.52
N ASP A 316 -30.07 -28.38 23.74
CA ASP A 316 -31.30 -29.08 24.11
C ASP A 316 -32.56 -28.63 23.33
N GLU A 317 -32.58 -27.40 22.80
CA GLU A 317 -33.68 -26.90 21.95
C GLU A 317 -33.74 -27.62 20.59
N ALA A 318 -32.66 -28.30 20.20
CA ALA A 318 -32.62 -29.10 18.98
C ALA A 318 -33.27 -30.49 19.13
N GLY A 319 -33.78 -30.82 20.32
CA GLY A 319 -34.47 -32.09 20.59
C GLY A 319 -33.57 -33.31 20.32
N PRO A 320 -33.95 -34.22 19.39
CA PRO A 320 -33.21 -35.46 19.14
C PRO A 320 -31.78 -35.24 18.60
N TYR A 321 -31.46 -34.03 18.16
CA TYR A 321 -30.14 -33.68 17.62
C TYR A 321 -29.21 -33.04 18.66
N SER A 322 -29.64 -32.88 19.93
CA SER A 322 -28.81 -32.30 20.99
C SER A 322 -27.47 -33.03 21.12
N GLY A 323 -26.38 -32.27 21.21
CA GLY A 323 -25.00 -32.75 21.29
C GLY A 323 -24.31 -33.05 19.95
N MET A 324 -25.03 -33.01 18.83
CA MET A 324 -24.42 -33.11 17.48
C MET A 324 -23.76 -31.79 17.09
N SER A 325 -22.76 -31.84 16.19
CA SER A 325 -22.31 -30.63 15.50
C SER A 325 -23.44 -30.11 14.58
N ALA A 326 -23.48 -28.81 14.29
CA ALA A 326 -24.49 -28.26 13.37
C ALA A 326 -24.43 -28.92 11.97
N GLU A 327 -23.24 -29.34 11.54
CA GLU A 327 -23.02 -30.04 10.26
C GLU A 327 -23.55 -31.49 10.31
N ASP A 328 -23.33 -32.22 11.40
CA ASP A 328 -23.88 -33.56 11.57
C ASP A 328 -25.41 -33.52 11.73
N ALA A 329 -25.92 -32.53 12.47
CA ALA A 329 -27.34 -32.29 12.64
C ALA A 329 -28.01 -31.95 11.30
N ARG A 330 -27.36 -31.17 10.43
CA ARG A 330 -27.84 -30.91 9.06
C ARG A 330 -28.11 -32.22 8.31
N VAL A 331 -27.16 -33.17 8.36
CA VAL A 331 -27.31 -34.46 7.68
C VAL A 331 -28.43 -35.30 8.31
N ALA A 332 -28.50 -35.34 9.64
CA ALA A 332 -29.52 -36.10 10.36
C ALA A 332 -30.94 -35.53 10.11
N ILE A 333 -31.12 -34.21 10.20
CA ILE A 333 -32.39 -33.52 9.95
C ILE A 333 -32.84 -33.76 8.51
N LEU A 334 -31.95 -33.65 7.52
CA LEU A 334 -32.32 -33.90 6.13
C LEU A 334 -32.83 -35.32 5.89
N ARG A 335 -32.17 -36.32 6.49
CA ARG A 335 -32.63 -37.71 6.41
C ARG A 335 -34.00 -37.88 7.04
N ASP A 336 -34.21 -37.33 8.23
CA ASP A 336 -35.47 -37.49 8.95
C ASP A 336 -36.62 -36.72 8.25
N LEU A 337 -36.34 -35.55 7.63
CA LEU A 337 -37.29 -34.86 6.76
C LEU A 337 -37.69 -35.70 5.52
N GLU A 338 -36.76 -36.44 4.94
CA GLU A 338 -37.02 -37.35 3.82
C GLU A 338 -37.83 -38.57 4.25
N ASP A 339 -37.42 -39.23 5.34
CA ASP A 339 -38.07 -40.41 5.90
C ASP A 339 -39.52 -40.13 6.36
N GLU A 340 -39.77 -38.94 6.91
CA GLU A 340 -41.11 -38.48 7.31
C GLU A 340 -41.93 -37.85 6.17
N GLY A 341 -41.33 -37.69 4.97
CA GLY A 341 -42.01 -37.17 3.78
C GLY A 341 -42.26 -35.66 3.78
N PHE A 342 -41.55 -34.91 4.62
CA PHE A 342 -41.58 -33.45 4.67
C PHE A 342 -40.64 -32.79 3.65
N LEU A 343 -39.57 -33.46 3.24
CA LEU A 343 -38.70 -32.97 2.16
C LEU A 343 -39.40 -33.14 0.80
N ASP A 344 -39.63 -32.03 0.10
CA ASP A 344 -40.26 -32.03 -1.23
C ASP A 344 -39.23 -32.35 -2.32
N HIS A 345 -38.18 -31.53 -2.41
CA HIS A 345 -37.03 -31.73 -3.29
C HIS A 345 -35.88 -30.81 -2.84
N ALA A 346 -34.72 -30.94 -3.50
CA ALA A 346 -33.59 -30.04 -3.33
C ALA A 346 -32.98 -29.71 -4.70
N GLU A 347 -32.53 -28.47 -4.87
CA GLU A 347 -31.85 -28.00 -6.09
C GLU A 347 -30.49 -27.40 -5.77
N ASP A 348 -29.59 -27.40 -6.76
CA ASP A 348 -28.28 -26.79 -6.60
C ASP A 348 -28.41 -25.27 -6.53
N TYR A 349 -27.75 -24.66 -5.54
CA TYR A 349 -27.88 -23.23 -5.28
C TYR A 349 -26.55 -22.63 -4.80
N THR A 350 -26.11 -21.57 -5.48
CA THR A 350 -24.94 -20.79 -5.09
C THR A 350 -25.39 -19.59 -4.27
N HIS A 351 -24.81 -19.42 -3.08
CA HIS A 351 -25.07 -18.24 -2.27
C HIS A 351 -23.83 -17.78 -1.51
N SER A 352 -23.90 -16.55 -1.04
CA SER A 352 -22.84 -15.89 -0.31
C SER A 352 -22.92 -16.24 1.19
N VAL A 353 -21.83 -16.79 1.74
CA VAL A 353 -21.72 -17.23 3.13
C VAL A 353 -20.63 -16.44 3.85
N GLY A 354 -20.96 -15.94 5.04
CA GLY A 354 -20.02 -15.21 5.90
C GLY A 354 -19.02 -16.14 6.59
N HIS A 355 -17.74 -15.85 6.42
CA HIS A 355 -16.62 -16.55 7.07
C HIS A 355 -15.81 -15.59 7.92
N CYS A 356 -15.22 -16.08 9.01
CA CYS A 356 -14.29 -15.29 9.81
C CYS A 356 -13.09 -14.87 8.94
N SER A 357 -12.82 -13.57 8.81
CA SER A 357 -11.70 -13.08 8.00
C SER A 357 -10.32 -13.58 8.44
N ARG A 358 -10.19 -14.05 9.70
CA ARG A 358 -8.94 -14.55 10.28
C ARG A 358 -8.79 -16.06 10.17
N CYS A 359 -9.79 -16.81 10.60
CA CYS A 359 -9.69 -18.27 10.72
C CYS A 359 -10.44 -19.05 9.64
N LYS A 360 -11.24 -18.35 8.82
CA LYS A 360 -12.00 -18.90 7.69
C LYS A 360 -13.11 -19.89 8.08
N THR A 361 -13.40 -20.07 9.37
CA THR A 361 -14.59 -20.81 9.82
C THR A 361 -15.86 -20.06 9.44
N VAL A 362 -16.89 -20.80 8.99
CA VAL A 362 -18.23 -20.27 8.74
C VAL A 362 -18.79 -19.66 10.03
N LEU A 363 -19.34 -18.45 9.93
CA LEU A 363 -19.88 -17.74 11.08
C LEU A 363 -21.27 -18.24 11.43
N GLN A 364 -21.60 -18.19 12.71
CA GLN A 364 -22.94 -18.40 13.22
C GLN A 364 -23.55 -17.05 13.58
N PRO A 365 -24.65 -16.62 12.94
CA PRO A 365 -25.44 -15.53 13.47
C PRO A 365 -26.06 -15.98 14.79
N LEU A 366 -25.75 -15.28 15.90
CA LEU A 366 -26.33 -15.58 17.21
C LEU A 366 -26.79 -14.28 17.90
N PRO A 367 -27.94 -14.28 18.59
CA PRO A 367 -28.29 -13.22 19.53
C PRO A 367 -27.32 -13.22 20.70
N SER A 368 -26.67 -12.09 20.95
CA SER A 368 -25.75 -11.93 22.08
C SER A 368 -25.86 -10.55 22.70
N GLU A 369 -25.81 -10.49 24.03
CA GLU A 369 -25.69 -9.24 24.75
C GLU A 369 -24.25 -8.75 24.64
N GLN A 370 -24.04 -7.61 23.98
CA GLN A 370 -22.73 -7.04 23.69
C GLN A 370 -22.71 -5.54 23.98
N TRP A 371 -21.51 -4.96 24.01
CA TRP A 371 -21.30 -3.52 24.08
C TRP A 371 -21.31 -2.91 22.67
N TRP A 372 -22.12 -1.88 22.49
CA TRP A 372 -22.33 -1.20 21.22
C TRP A 372 -22.03 0.28 21.35
N MET A 373 -21.56 0.88 20.26
CA MET A 373 -21.39 2.31 20.11
C MET A 373 -22.41 2.86 19.10
N ALA A 374 -23.31 3.72 19.59
CA ALA A 374 -24.34 4.40 18.82
C ALA A 374 -23.74 5.54 18.00
N VAL A 375 -23.28 5.25 16.79
CA VAL A 375 -22.54 6.20 15.94
C VAL A 375 -23.40 7.33 15.38
N ASN A 376 -24.70 7.08 15.19
CA ASN A 376 -25.66 8.05 14.65
C ASN A 376 -26.45 8.80 15.73
N LYS A 377 -26.33 8.37 17.00
CA LYS A 377 -27.04 9.02 18.11
C LYS A 377 -26.43 10.39 18.38
N GLU A 378 -27.28 11.40 18.53
CA GLU A 378 -26.83 12.72 18.96
C GLU A 378 -26.37 12.68 20.43
N TYR A 379 -25.17 13.19 20.69
CA TYR A 379 -24.66 13.39 22.06
C TYR A 379 -24.80 14.85 22.52
N GLU A 380 -24.85 15.77 21.57
CA GLU A 380 -25.22 17.18 21.73
C GLU A 380 -26.14 17.55 20.55
N PRO A 381 -27.03 18.56 20.67
CA PRO A 381 -27.96 18.92 19.61
C PRO A 381 -27.25 19.15 18.27
N GLY A 382 -27.57 18.34 17.26
CA GLY A 382 -26.96 18.42 15.92
C GLY A 382 -25.58 17.76 15.79
N HIS A 383 -25.07 17.11 16.84
CA HIS A 383 -23.76 16.47 16.85
C HIS A 383 -23.89 14.96 17.12
N SER A 384 -23.50 14.16 16.14
CA SER A 384 -23.33 12.70 16.23
C SER A 384 -21.96 12.31 15.69
N LEU A 385 -21.40 11.19 16.13
CA LEU A 385 -20.06 10.77 15.72
C LEU A 385 -19.95 10.66 14.19
N ALA A 386 -20.94 10.03 13.55
CA ALA A 386 -20.99 9.90 12.11
C ALA A 386 -21.25 11.24 11.40
N GLY A 387 -22.18 12.05 11.92
CA GLY A 387 -22.52 13.35 11.35
C GLY A 387 -21.35 14.34 11.37
N ASP A 388 -20.63 14.43 12.49
CA ASP A 388 -19.47 15.32 12.63
C ASP A 388 -18.33 14.91 11.67
N ALA A 389 -18.13 13.61 11.51
CA ALA A 389 -17.12 13.06 10.60
C ALA A 389 -17.47 13.30 9.12
N ILE A 390 -18.73 13.17 8.74
CA ILE A 390 -19.23 13.56 7.41
C ILE A 390 -19.03 15.06 7.18
N ALA A 391 -19.41 15.90 8.16
CA ALA A 391 -19.25 17.35 8.08
C ALA A 391 -17.77 17.74 7.90
N ALA A 392 -16.84 17.14 8.65
CA ALA A 392 -15.42 17.46 8.55
C ALA A 392 -14.82 17.25 7.15
N VAL A 393 -15.26 16.21 6.44
CA VAL A 393 -14.82 15.95 5.07
C VAL A 393 -15.55 16.86 4.07
N THR A 394 -16.88 16.97 4.17
CA THR A 394 -17.69 17.76 3.22
C THR A 394 -17.45 19.27 3.31
N GLU A 395 -17.09 19.78 4.48
CA GLU A 395 -16.70 21.17 4.71
C GLU A 395 -15.24 21.48 4.32
N GLY A 396 -14.47 20.44 3.96
CA GLY A 396 -13.06 20.59 3.56
C GLY A 396 -12.07 20.78 4.71
N ARG A 397 -12.49 20.52 5.97
CA ARG A 397 -11.58 20.52 7.14
C ARG A 397 -10.59 19.36 7.10
N ILE A 398 -10.99 18.26 6.45
CA ILE A 398 -10.16 17.10 6.14
C ILE A 398 -10.20 16.85 4.63
N ALA A 399 -9.04 16.92 3.96
CA ALA A 399 -8.93 16.60 2.55
C ALA A 399 -8.61 15.12 2.33
N ILE A 400 -9.36 14.44 1.46
CA ILE A 400 -9.09 13.05 1.04
C ILE A 400 -8.37 13.04 -0.31
N VAL A 401 -7.19 12.43 -0.35
CA VAL A 401 -6.34 12.34 -1.55
C VAL A 401 -6.12 10.87 -1.93
N PRO A 402 -6.47 10.43 -3.15
CA PRO A 402 -7.16 11.19 -4.20
C PRO A 402 -8.65 11.41 -3.90
N GLN A 403 -9.20 12.51 -4.41
CA GLN A 403 -10.59 12.95 -4.17
C GLN A 403 -11.66 11.89 -4.47
N ARG A 404 -11.41 10.94 -5.38
CA ARG A 404 -12.38 9.86 -5.69
C ARG A 404 -12.78 9.01 -4.47
N PHE A 405 -11.90 8.89 -3.47
CA PHE A 405 -12.20 8.14 -2.24
C PHE A 405 -13.14 8.87 -1.30
N GLU A 406 -13.36 10.17 -1.48
CA GLU A 406 -14.33 10.94 -0.72
C GLU A 406 -15.74 10.32 -0.83
N LYS A 407 -16.17 9.99 -2.06
CA LYS A 407 -17.46 9.33 -2.28
C LYS A 407 -17.56 7.95 -1.62
N VAL A 408 -16.45 7.21 -1.60
CA VAL A 408 -16.39 5.88 -0.98
C VAL A 408 -16.53 6.00 0.54
N TYR A 409 -15.81 6.96 1.12
CA TYR A 409 -15.89 7.30 2.53
C TYR A 409 -17.30 7.76 2.93
N LEU A 410 -17.86 8.73 2.21
CA LEU A 410 -19.17 9.32 2.51
C LEU A 410 -20.28 8.28 2.41
N ASN A 411 -20.33 7.49 1.33
CA ASN A 411 -21.33 6.44 1.18
C ASN A 411 -21.28 5.44 2.35
N TRP A 412 -20.08 5.12 2.84
CA TRP A 412 -19.96 4.25 4.00
C TRP A 412 -20.42 4.92 5.30
N MET A 413 -20.03 6.17 5.53
CA MET A 413 -20.41 6.93 6.73
C MET A 413 -21.91 7.22 6.78
N GLU A 414 -22.57 7.47 5.65
CA GLU A 414 -24.02 7.71 5.57
C GLU A 414 -24.84 6.46 5.91
N ASN A 415 -24.28 5.26 5.71
CA ASN A 415 -24.94 3.97 5.93
C ASN A 415 -24.40 3.22 7.16
N ILE A 416 -23.55 3.86 7.97
CA ILE A 416 -22.90 3.20 9.10
C ILE A 416 -23.92 2.79 10.16
N ARG A 417 -23.79 1.56 10.67
CA ARG A 417 -24.60 1.03 11.78
C ARG A 417 -23.84 1.11 13.09
N ASP A 418 -24.55 0.97 14.22
CA ASP A 418 -23.91 0.93 15.53
C ASP A 418 -22.85 -0.17 15.57
N TRP A 419 -21.71 0.17 16.15
CA TRP A 419 -20.54 -0.69 16.12
C TRP A 419 -20.48 -1.56 17.36
N CYS A 420 -20.40 -2.88 17.18
CA CYS A 420 -20.10 -3.82 18.26
C CYS A 420 -18.64 -3.66 18.70
N ILE A 421 -18.42 -3.15 19.92
CA ILE A 421 -17.09 -2.79 20.44
C ILE A 421 -16.53 -3.82 21.42
N SER A 422 -17.32 -4.75 21.95
CA SER A 422 -16.83 -5.82 22.82
C SER A 422 -16.34 -7.04 22.04
N ARG A 423 -15.40 -7.77 22.63
CA ARG A 423 -14.80 -9.01 22.13
C ARG A 423 -14.53 -9.97 23.29
N GLN A 424 -14.84 -11.25 23.10
CA GLN A 424 -14.63 -12.32 24.09
C GLN A 424 -13.20 -12.90 23.95
N LEU A 425 -12.22 -12.00 23.87
CA LEU A 425 -10.81 -12.31 23.73
C LEU A 425 -10.09 -12.12 25.07
N TRP A 426 -8.89 -12.70 25.20
CA TRP A 426 -8.06 -12.54 26.40
C TRP A 426 -6.99 -11.46 26.23
N TRP A 427 -6.74 -11.04 24.98
CA TRP A 427 -5.74 -10.03 24.63
C TRP A 427 -6.41 -8.77 24.08
N GLY A 428 -6.21 -7.64 24.76
CA GLY A 428 -6.78 -6.33 24.39
C GLY A 428 -7.05 -5.47 25.62
N HIS A 429 -7.66 -4.29 25.41
CA HIS A 429 -8.08 -3.41 26.49
C HIS A 429 -9.32 -3.96 27.18
N GLN A 430 -9.22 -4.37 28.44
CA GLN A 430 -10.38 -4.82 29.19
C GLN A 430 -11.37 -3.66 29.39
N ILE A 431 -12.67 -3.94 29.23
CA ILE A 431 -13.72 -2.92 29.32
C ILE A 431 -13.75 -2.32 30.74
N PRO A 432 -13.74 -0.98 30.91
CA PRO A 432 -13.71 -0.34 32.22
C PRO A 432 -15.12 -0.27 32.84
N VAL A 433 -15.72 -1.45 33.03
CA VAL A 433 -17.02 -1.63 33.67
C VAL A 433 -16.91 -2.73 34.72
N TRP A 434 -17.48 -2.52 35.90
CA TRP A 434 -17.51 -3.49 36.99
C TRP A 434 -18.94 -3.77 37.44
N TYR A 435 -19.16 -5.00 37.91
CA TYR A 435 -20.43 -5.47 38.44
C TYR A 435 -20.25 -5.90 39.89
N CYS A 436 -21.19 -5.52 40.74
CA CYS A 436 -21.30 -6.09 42.09
C CYS A 436 -22.29 -7.26 42.12
N GLU A 437 -22.38 -7.97 43.25
CA GLU A 437 -23.35 -9.07 43.43
C GLU A 437 -24.82 -8.63 43.23
N ASN A 438 -25.13 -7.37 43.52
CA ASN A 438 -26.45 -6.78 43.29
C ASN A 438 -26.69 -6.37 41.82
N ARG A 439 -25.71 -6.63 40.93
CA ARG A 439 -25.73 -6.29 39.50
C ARG A 439 -25.79 -4.79 39.20
N HIS A 440 -25.39 -3.93 40.14
CA HIS A 440 -25.10 -2.54 39.82
C HIS A 440 -23.89 -2.49 38.88
N MET A 441 -23.96 -1.61 37.88
CA MET A 441 -22.94 -1.43 36.86
C MET A 441 -22.15 -0.15 37.16
N VAL A 442 -20.85 -0.26 37.31
CA VAL A 442 -19.94 0.85 37.62
C VAL A 442 -19.04 1.06 36.42
N CYS A 443 -19.08 2.22 35.77
CA CYS A 443 -18.20 2.55 34.65
C CYS A 443 -17.30 3.74 35.03
N GLN A 444 -15.98 3.51 35.13
CA GLN A 444 -15.03 4.50 35.64
C GLN A 444 -13.65 4.37 34.99
N VAL A 445 -12.93 5.50 34.87
CA VAL A 445 -11.59 5.52 34.27
C VAL A 445 -10.56 4.87 35.19
N GLU A 446 -10.64 5.12 36.49
CA GLU A 446 -9.80 4.45 37.51
C GLU A 446 -10.51 3.21 38.05
N ASP A 447 -9.75 2.21 38.48
CA ASP A 447 -10.32 0.98 39.04
C ASP A 447 -11.01 1.29 40.39
N PRO A 448 -12.32 1.02 40.53
CA PRO A 448 -13.03 1.21 41.79
C PRO A 448 -12.72 0.08 42.80
N ASP A 449 -12.43 0.45 44.05
CA ASP A 449 -12.19 -0.53 45.13
C ASP A 449 -13.48 -1.27 45.56
N VAL A 450 -14.61 -0.57 45.57
CA VAL A 450 -15.92 -1.08 46.00
C VAL A 450 -17.05 -0.46 45.18
N CYS A 451 -18.20 -1.13 45.15
CA CYS A 451 -19.39 -0.60 44.49
C CYS A 451 -19.81 0.74 45.15
N PRO A 452 -19.91 1.85 44.40
CA PRO A 452 -20.29 3.15 44.97
C PRO A 452 -21.74 3.18 45.45
N GLU A 453 -22.59 2.26 44.97
CA GLU A 453 -24.01 2.19 45.35
C GLU A 453 -24.27 1.31 46.58
N CYS A 454 -23.60 0.15 46.71
CA CYS A 454 -23.89 -0.80 47.79
C CYS A 454 -22.68 -1.19 48.66
N GLY A 455 -21.47 -0.71 48.36
CA GLY A 455 -20.23 -1.03 49.08
C GLY A 455 -19.74 -2.47 48.91
N GLY A 456 -20.36 -3.25 48.03
CA GLY A 456 -19.99 -4.64 47.76
C GLY A 456 -18.72 -4.77 46.92
N ALA A 457 -18.16 -5.99 46.89
CA ALA A 457 -17.05 -6.34 46.01
C ALA A 457 -17.45 -6.22 44.53
N LEU A 458 -16.46 -5.92 43.70
CA LEU A 458 -16.62 -5.67 42.27
C LEU A 458 -15.84 -6.69 41.44
N THR A 459 -16.43 -7.12 40.34
CA THR A 459 -15.79 -7.92 39.30
C THR A 459 -15.84 -7.14 37.99
N GLN A 460 -14.70 -6.95 37.34
CA GLN A 460 -14.64 -6.27 36.05
C GLN A 460 -15.28 -7.11 34.95
N ASP A 461 -15.89 -6.45 33.96
CA ASP A 461 -16.32 -7.07 32.71
C ASP A 461 -15.13 -7.80 32.07
N GLU A 462 -15.31 -9.07 31.73
CA GLU A 462 -14.22 -9.92 31.24
C GLU A 462 -13.88 -9.63 29.78
N ASP A 463 -14.80 -9.01 29.04
CA ASP A 463 -14.65 -8.63 27.65
C ASP A 463 -13.53 -7.61 27.46
N VAL A 464 -12.90 -7.67 26.29
CA VAL A 464 -11.97 -6.65 25.82
C VAL A 464 -12.58 -5.85 24.68
N LEU A 465 -12.04 -4.66 24.44
CA LEU A 465 -12.45 -3.82 23.34
C LEU A 465 -11.89 -4.33 22.00
N ASP A 466 -12.65 -4.06 20.94
CA ASP A 466 -12.19 -4.14 19.56
C ASP A 466 -10.88 -3.36 19.39
N THR A 467 -9.89 -3.95 18.71
CA THR A 467 -8.60 -3.30 18.44
C THR A 467 -8.79 -1.93 17.78
N TRP A 468 -9.72 -1.83 16.83
CA TRP A 468 -10.00 -0.57 16.13
C TRP A 468 -10.53 0.54 17.05
N PHE A 469 -11.04 0.20 18.24
CA PHE A 469 -11.38 1.18 19.27
C PHE A 469 -10.11 1.89 19.74
N SER A 470 -9.08 1.13 20.13
CA SER A 470 -7.81 1.72 20.56
C SER A 470 -7.04 2.38 19.41
N SER A 471 -6.91 1.73 18.26
CA SER A 471 -6.12 2.28 17.15
C SER A 471 -6.74 3.57 16.61
N GLY A 472 -8.06 3.72 16.68
CA GLY A 472 -8.76 4.95 16.32
C GLY A 472 -8.39 6.16 17.18
N LEU A 473 -7.70 6.00 18.31
CA LEU A 473 -7.27 7.12 19.15
C LEU A 473 -5.85 7.62 18.83
N ALA A 474 -5.10 6.92 17.97
CA ALA A 474 -3.67 7.16 17.74
C ALA A 474 -3.27 8.65 17.55
N PRO A 475 -3.98 9.47 16.72
CA PRO A 475 -3.56 10.85 16.46
C PRO A 475 -3.46 11.76 17.70
N HIS A 476 -4.23 11.49 18.75
CA HIS A 476 -4.22 12.28 19.98
C HIS A 476 -3.71 11.49 21.20
N ALA A 477 -4.01 10.19 21.30
CA ALA A 477 -3.56 9.37 22.42
C ALA A 477 -2.04 9.17 22.42
N ASP A 478 -1.44 8.97 21.23
CA ASP A 478 0.00 8.72 21.11
C ASP A 478 0.80 10.01 21.42
N LEU A 479 0.17 11.18 21.30
CA LEU A 479 0.72 12.46 21.72
C LEU A 479 0.47 12.77 23.20
N GLY A 480 -0.26 11.91 23.92
CA GLY A 480 -0.43 11.99 25.38
C GLY A 480 -1.82 12.38 25.87
N TRP A 481 -2.82 12.54 24.99
CA TRP A 481 -4.21 12.65 25.44
C TRP A 481 -4.60 11.40 26.24
N PRO A 482 -5.30 11.50 27.39
CA PRO A 482 -6.12 12.61 27.84
C PRO A 482 -5.38 13.64 28.69
N ASP A 483 -4.08 13.45 28.91
CA ASP A 483 -3.26 14.45 29.58
C ASP A 483 -2.89 15.58 28.60
N ASP A 484 -2.82 16.81 29.10
CA ASP A 484 -2.51 17.98 28.29
C ASP A 484 -0.99 18.20 28.17
N THR A 485 -0.35 17.31 27.41
CA THR A 485 1.10 17.26 27.20
C THR A 485 1.58 18.35 26.24
N GLU A 486 2.89 18.65 26.27
CA GLU A 486 3.50 19.58 25.32
C GLU A 486 3.41 19.06 23.87
N ASP A 487 3.65 17.76 23.67
CA ASP A 487 3.54 17.12 22.35
C ASP A 487 2.10 17.22 21.80
N LEU A 488 1.07 16.98 22.63
CA LEU A 488 -0.34 17.12 22.21
C LEU A 488 -0.70 18.57 21.88
N ARG A 489 -0.16 19.56 22.59
CA ARG A 489 -0.44 20.97 22.28
C ARG A 489 0.20 21.41 20.97
N TYR A 490 1.40 20.92 20.68
CA TYR A 490 2.18 21.39 19.54
C TYR A 490 1.93 20.58 18.26
N PHE A 491 1.94 19.25 18.34
CA PHE A 491 1.90 18.37 17.17
C PHE A 491 0.49 17.93 16.73
N TYR A 492 -0.56 18.29 17.47
CA TYR A 492 -1.96 18.04 17.11
C TYR A 492 -2.72 19.33 16.73
N PRO A 493 -3.52 19.34 15.65
CA PRO A 493 -3.85 18.22 14.76
C PRO A 493 -2.65 17.81 13.89
N THR A 494 -2.59 16.54 13.46
CA THR A 494 -1.50 16.11 12.58
C THR A 494 -1.66 16.70 11.18
N SER A 495 -0.57 16.79 10.42
CA SER A 495 -0.60 17.40 9.09
C SER A 495 -1.22 16.43 8.09
N ASP A 496 -0.59 15.27 7.92
CA ASP A 496 -0.99 14.25 6.97
C ASP A 496 -1.19 12.90 7.65
N MET A 497 -1.98 12.05 7.01
CA MET A 497 -2.20 10.66 7.40
C MET A 497 -2.18 9.74 6.19
N GLN A 498 -1.07 9.03 6.00
CA GLN A 498 -0.94 8.04 4.93
C GLN A 498 -1.46 6.68 5.41
N MET A 499 -2.28 6.00 4.59
CA MET A 499 -2.62 4.59 4.77
C MET A 499 -3.07 3.89 3.47
N GLY A 500 -3.09 2.56 3.48
CA GLY A 500 -3.78 1.79 2.44
C GLY A 500 -5.29 2.05 2.41
N TYR A 501 -5.91 2.11 1.22
CA TYR A 501 -7.37 2.30 1.12
C TYR A 501 -8.18 1.17 1.77
N ASP A 502 -7.58 0.02 2.04
CA ASP A 502 -8.23 -1.15 2.62
C ASP A 502 -8.55 -0.99 4.11
N ILE A 503 -7.95 0.00 4.79
CA ILE A 503 -8.25 0.32 6.19
C ILE A 503 -9.01 1.65 6.38
N MET A 504 -9.55 2.21 5.29
CA MET A 504 -10.35 3.44 5.32
C MET A 504 -11.51 3.38 6.34
N PHE A 505 -12.28 2.30 6.33
CA PHE A 505 -13.46 2.16 7.18
C PHE A 505 -13.11 1.71 8.60
N PHE A 506 -12.10 0.86 8.72
CA PHE A 506 -11.63 0.33 10.00
C PHE A 506 -10.92 1.38 10.83
N TRP A 507 -10.15 2.26 10.19
CA TRP A 507 -9.20 3.12 10.90
C TRP A 507 -9.40 4.60 10.62
N CYS A 508 -9.34 5.06 9.36
CA CYS A 508 -9.53 6.48 9.03
C CYS A 508 -10.84 7.03 9.60
N ALA A 509 -11.96 6.35 9.34
CA ALA A 509 -13.24 6.78 9.87
C ALA A 509 -13.30 6.79 11.41
N ARG A 510 -12.66 5.82 12.08
CA ARG A 510 -12.60 5.75 13.55
C ARG A 510 -11.76 6.89 14.13
N MET A 511 -10.61 7.20 13.51
CA MET A 511 -9.78 8.35 13.90
C MET A 511 -10.51 9.68 13.74
N ILE A 512 -11.26 9.87 12.66
CA ILE A 512 -12.06 11.08 12.46
C ILE A 512 -13.12 11.21 13.55
N MET A 513 -13.90 10.17 13.81
CA MET A 513 -14.93 10.20 14.86
C MET A 513 -14.33 10.49 16.25
N PHE A 514 -13.25 9.79 16.63
CA PHE A 514 -12.67 9.94 17.96
C PHE A 514 -11.87 11.22 18.13
N GLY A 515 -11.16 11.68 17.11
CA GLY A 515 -10.47 12.97 17.13
C GLY A 515 -11.48 14.10 17.35
N LEU A 516 -12.51 14.17 16.51
CA LEU A 516 -13.57 15.18 16.61
C LEU A 516 -14.26 15.14 17.96
N TYR A 517 -14.57 13.95 18.49
CA TYR A 517 -15.23 13.80 19.79
C TYR A 517 -14.32 14.18 20.97
N ASN A 518 -13.13 13.58 21.07
CA ASN A 518 -12.25 13.75 22.23
C ASN A 518 -11.60 15.14 22.27
N MET A 519 -11.39 15.76 21.11
CA MET A 519 -10.69 17.04 20.96
C MET A 519 -11.63 18.20 20.64
N ARG A 520 -12.95 18.01 20.74
CA ARG A 520 -13.99 19.03 20.42
C ARG A 520 -13.79 20.39 21.09
N GLU A 521 -13.17 20.41 22.28
CA GLU A 521 -12.86 21.65 23.00
C GLU A 521 -11.86 22.55 22.27
N ARG A 522 -11.10 22.01 21.30
CA ARG A 522 -10.21 22.77 20.42
C ARG A 522 -10.94 23.45 19.25
N GLY A 523 -12.27 23.33 19.17
CA GLY A 523 -13.08 23.88 18.08
C GLY A 523 -13.00 23.04 16.80
N PRO A 524 -13.80 23.39 15.78
CA PRO A 524 -14.02 22.55 14.59
C PRO A 524 -12.75 22.32 13.77
N GLU A 525 -11.86 23.31 13.74
CA GLU A 525 -10.55 23.21 13.08
C GLU A 525 -9.50 22.54 13.96
N GLY A 526 -9.57 22.72 15.28
CA GLY A 526 -8.56 22.17 16.19
C GLY A 526 -8.82 20.72 16.56
N ALA A 527 -10.02 20.18 16.30
CA ALA A 527 -10.45 18.83 16.70
C ALA A 527 -10.30 17.77 15.59
N VAL A 528 -9.94 18.13 14.37
CA VAL A 528 -9.69 17.13 13.32
C VAL A 528 -8.43 16.32 13.69
N PRO A 529 -8.38 15.00 13.48
CA PRO A 529 -7.17 14.23 13.79
C PRO A 529 -6.00 14.56 12.86
N PHE A 530 -6.29 14.88 11.60
CA PHE A 530 -5.34 15.19 10.53
C PHE A 530 -5.97 16.15 9.53
N ARG A 531 -5.15 16.93 8.79
CA ARG A 531 -5.62 17.82 7.72
C ARG A 531 -5.80 17.11 6.39
N ASN A 532 -4.89 16.20 6.03
CA ASN A 532 -4.98 15.42 4.80
C ASN A 532 -4.94 13.92 5.07
N VAL A 533 -5.73 13.14 4.33
CA VAL A 533 -5.64 11.68 4.29
C VAL A 533 -5.15 11.26 2.92
N LEU A 534 -3.99 10.62 2.90
CA LEU A 534 -3.36 10.13 1.68
C LEU A 534 -3.64 8.62 1.57
N PHE A 535 -4.48 8.22 0.62
CA PHE A 535 -4.76 6.81 0.37
C PHE A 535 -3.83 6.28 -0.73
N HIS A 536 -2.94 5.36 -0.40
CA HIS A 536 -2.14 4.63 -1.39
C HIS A 536 -2.83 3.32 -1.79
N GLY A 537 -2.48 2.79 -2.97
CA GLY A 537 -2.86 1.43 -3.34
C GLY A 537 -2.00 0.37 -2.66
N LEU A 538 -2.28 -0.89 -2.95
CA LEU A 538 -1.61 -2.03 -2.35
C LEU A 538 -0.51 -2.57 -3.26
N ILE A 539 0.56 -3.11 -2.65
CA ILE A 539 1.50 -3.97 -3.36
C ILE A 539 0.86 -5.35 -3.54
N ARG A 540 0.75 -5.74 -4.81
CA ARG A 540 0.29 -7.05 -5.25
C ARG A 540 1.49 -7.91 -5.65
N ASP A 541 1.33 -9.21 -5.54
CA ASP A 541 2.33 -10.15 -6.07
C ASP A 541 2.43 -10.08 -7.60
N ALA A 542 3.37 -10.84 -8.17
CA ALA A 542 3.61 -10.87 -9.61
C ALA A 542 2.35 -11.26 -10.41
N ASN A 543 1.45 -12.06 -9.82
CA ASN A 543 0.19 -12.49 -10.43
C ASN A 543 -0.92 -11.43 -10.31
N GLY A 544 -0.73 -10.39 -9.49
CA GLY A 544 -1.72 -9.35 -9.24
C GLY A 544 -2.63 -9.65 -8.05
N GLU A 545 -2.30 -10.63 -7.23
CA GLU A 545 -3.07 -10.93 -6.03
C GLU A 545 -2.63 -10.04 -4.86
N LYS A 546 -3.56 -9.72 -3.96
CA LYS A 546 -3.23 -8.98 -2.73
C LYS A 546 -2.26 -9.81 -1.89
N MET A 547 -1.16 -9.19 -1.44
CA MET A 547 -0.24 -9.82 -0.52
C MET A 547 -0.87 -9.89 0.88
N THR A 548 -1.01 -11.10 1.44
CA THR A 548 -1.53 -11.29 2.80
C THR A 548 -0.84 -12.46 3.49
N LYS A 549 -0.59 -12.35 4.80
CA LYS A 549 0.01 -13.45 5.59
C LYS A 549 -0.81 -14.74 5.47
N SER A 550 -2.15 -14.63 5.39
CA SER A 550 -3.06 -15.76 5.23
C SER A 550 -2.91 -16.50 3.90
N ARG A 551 -2.51 -15.82 2.81
CA ARG A 551 -2.26 -16.43 1.51
C ARG A 551 -0.84 -16.98 1.36
N GLY A 552 0.06 -16.67 2.29
CA GLY A 552 1.46 -17.10 2.23
C GLY A 552 2.27 -16.46 1.10
N ASN A 553 1.75 -15.42 0.44
CA ASN A 553 2.41 -14.71 -0.66
C ASN A 553 3.07 -13.37 -0.23
N VAL A 554 3.28 -13.19 1.08
CA VAL A 554 4.02 -12.02 1.62
C VAL A 554 5.51 -12.20 1.44
N VAL A 555 6.19 -11.11 1.11
CA VAL A 555 7.65 -11.05 1.01
C VAL A 555 8.16 -10.06 2.06
N ASP A 556 9.12 -10.48 2.88
CA ASP A 556 9.81 -9.59 3.82
C ASP A 556 10.59 -8.53 3.00
N PRO A 557 10.35 -7.23 3.23
CA PRO A 557 11.03 -6.17 2.51
C PRO A 557 12.56 -6.21 2.70
N LEU A 558 13.07 -6.76 3.82
CA LEU A 558 14.50 -6.91 4.03
C LEU A 558 15.14 -7.95 3.11
N ILE A 559 14.41 -8.96 2.65
CA ILE A 559 14.94 -9.90 1.65
C ILE A 559 15.23 -9.16 0.34
N VAL A 560 14.29 -8.32 -0.09
CA VAL A 560 14.46 -7.49 -1.29
C VAL A 560 15.56 -6.45 -1.09
N ALA A 561 15.54 -5.74 0.03
CA ALA A 561 16.57 -4.74 0.36
C ALA A 561 17.97 -5.36 0.48
N SER A 562 18.11 -6.57 1.02
CA SER A 562 19.41 -7.27 1.08
C SER A 562 19.96 -7.64 -0.30
N THR A 563 19.07 -7.81 -1.30
CA THR A 563 19.44 -8.19 -2.67
C THR A 563 19.81 -6.97 -3.53
N TYR A 564 19.05 -5.88 -3.40
CA TYR A 564 19.16 -4.71 -4.28
C TYR A 564 19.66 -3.42 -3.59
N GLY A 565 19.61 -3.37 -2.26
CA GLY A 565 19.78 -2.15 -1.43
C GLY A 565 18.42 -1.57 -1.00
N ALA A 566 18.38 -0.96 0.19
CA ALA A 566 17.22 -0.25 0.70
C ALA A 566 16.84 0.95 -0.18
N ASP A 567 17.82 1.71 -0.68
CA ASP A 567 17.54 2.82 -1.62
C ASP A 567 16.87 2.33 -2.91
N ALA A 568 17.34 1.20 -3.46
CA ALA A 568 16.77 0.63 -4.68
C ALA A 568 15.33 0.17 -4.45
N PHE A 569 15.07 -0.48 -3.30
CA PHE A 569 13.73 -0.87 -2.90
C PHE A 569 12.80 0.35 -2.80
N ARG A 570 13.17 1.36 -2.00
CA ARG A 570 12.38 2.59 -1.81
C ARG A 570 12.09 3.28 -3.14
N PHE A 571 13.12 3.50 -3.95
CA PHE A 571 12.98 4.20 -5.22
C PHE A 571 12.06 3.46 -6.19
N ALA A 572 12.17 2.13 -6.29
CA ALA A 572 11.34 1.31 -7.16
C ALA A 572 9.86 1.31 -6.73
N VAL A 573 9.57 1.20 -5.43
CA VAL A 573 8.17 1.23 -4.94
C VAL A 573 7.55 2.63 -5.04
N LEU A 574 8.34 3.69 -4.86
CA LEU A 574 7.87 5.08 -4.96
C LEU A 574 7.60 5.49 -6.41
N THR A 575 8.52 5.20 -7.33
CA THR A 575 8.33 5.48 -8.77
C THR A 575 7.19 4.65 -9.38
N GLY A 576 6.90 3.48 -8.81
CA GLY A 576 5.76 2.65 -9.16
C GLY A 576 4.44 3.08 -8.50
N ALA A 577 4.48 3.95 -7.49
CA ALA A 577 3.32 4.38 -6.74
C ALA A 577 2.61 5.57 -7.39
N THR A 578 1.29 5.50 -7.42
CA THR A 578 0.40 6.64 -7.60
C THR A 578 -0.67 6.50 -6.54
N LEU A 579 -0.97 7.57 -5.79
CA LEU A 579 -1.95 7.48 -4.72
C LEU A 579 -3.27 6.90 -5.25
N GLY A 580 -3.80 5.93 -4.50
CA GLY A 580 -4.98 5.16 -4.82
C GLY A 580 -4.82 4.03 -5.84
N ALA A 581 -3.67 3.88 -6.51
CA ALA A 581 -3.44 2.84 -7.51
C ALA A 581 -2.58 1.70 -6.95
N ASP A 582 -3.04 0.46 -7.15
CA ASP A 582 -2.27 -0.72 -6.82
C ASP A 582 -1.07 -0.89 -7.76
N GLN A 583 -0.01 -1.49 -7.27
CA GLN A 583 1.17 -1.83 -8.07
C GLN A 583 1.57 -3.29 -7.88
N LYS A 584 2.15 -3.88 -8.92
CA LYS A 584 2.73 -5.22 -8.84
C LYS A 584 4.20 -5.13 -8.45
N TYR A 585 4.65 -6.06 -7.60
CA TYR A 585 6.06 -6.28 -7.37
C TYR A 585 6.78 -6.65 -8.68
N SER A 586 7.98 -6.11 -8.90
CA SER A 586 8.79 -6.34 -10.10
C SER A 586 10.28 -6.30 -9.77
N ASP A 587 10.96 -7.45 -9.91
CA ASP A 587 12.42 -7.53 -9.79
C ASP A 587 13.15 -6.67 -10.84
N GLU A 588 12.56 -6.51 -12.02
CA GLU A 588 13.13 -5.67 -13.08
C GLU A 588 13.21 -4.20 -12.64
N ARG A 589 12.16 -3.69 -11.97
CA ARG A 589 12.17 -2.33 -11.40
C ARG A 589 13.19 -2.19 -10.27
N MET A 590 13.30 -3.19 -9.39
CA MET A 590 14.30 -3.21 -8.33
C MET A 590 15.73 -3.15 -8.90
N ALA A 591 16.00 -3.96 -9.93
CA ALA A 591 17.28 -3.98 -10.62
C ALA A 591 17.57 -2.64 -11.32
N ALA A 592 16.57 -2.03 -11.96
CA ALA A 592 16.70 -0.72 -12.60
C ALA A 592 17.07 0.38 -11.58
N ALA A 593 16.40 0.41 -10.42
CA ALA A 593 16.70 1.36 -9.34
C ALA A 593 18.12 1.17 -8.76
N ARG A 594 18.57 -0.08 -8.55
CA ARG A 594 19.95 -0.38 -8.14
C ARG A 594 20.96 0.09 -9.19
N ASN A 595 20.66 -0.10 -10.47
CA ASN A 595 21.54 0.34 -11.56
C ASN A 595 21.61 1.87 -11.62
N PHE A 596 20.51 2.57 -11.33
CA PHE A 596 20.49 4.03 -11.19
C PHE A 596 21.36 4.50 -10.01
N ALA A 597 21.26 3.91 -8.83
CA ALA A 597 22.17 4.21 -7.70
C ALA A 597 23.64 4.05 -8.09
N ASN A 598 23.99 2.96 -8.79
CA ASN A 598 25.33 2.73 -9.29
C ASN A 598 25.78 3.76 -10.34
N LYS A 599 24.88 4.20 -11.23
CA LYS A 599 25.17 5.26 -12.20
C LYS A 599 25.47 6.57 -11.49
N LEU A 600 24.65 6.96 -10.51
CA LEU A 600 24.85 8.14 -9.68
C LEU A 600 26.19 8.09 -8.94
N TRP A 601 26.50 6.94 -8.32
CA TRP A 601 27.79 6.70 -7.65
C TRP A 601 28.98 6.94 -8.57
N ASN A 602 28.95 6.36 -9.77
CA ASN A 602 30.03 6.51 -10.76
C ASN A 602 30.19 7.97 -11.22
N SER A 603 29.09 8.68 -11.41
CA SER A 603 29.10 10.09 -11.80
C SER A 603 29.64 10.98 -10.69
N ALA A 604 29.20 10.78 -9.45
CA ALA A 604 29.73 11.49 -8.29
C ALA A 604 31.23 11.22 -8.10
N ARG A 605 31.66 9.96 -8.23
CA ARG A 605 33.07 9.56 -8.20
C ARG A 605 33.89 10.29 -9.28
N PHE A 606 33.37 10.42 -10.51
CA PHE A 606 34.03 11.20 -11.56
C PHE A 606 34.19 12.67 -11.15
N VAL A 607 33.13 13.31 -10.65
CA VAL A 607 33.17 14.72 -10.21
C VAL A 607 34.20 14.91 -9.11
N LEU A 608 34.13 14.10 -8.05
CA LEU A 608 35.08 14.14 -6.92
C LEU A 608 36.53 13.98 -7.37
N MET A 609 36.80 13.04 -8.29
CA MET A 609 38.14 12.85 -8.86
C MET A 609 38.63 14.07 -9.65
N LYS A 610 37.73 14.80 -10.32
CA LYS A 610 38.10 15.99 -11.10
C LYS A 610 38.29 17.23 -10.23
N VAL A 611 37.48 17.37 -9.18
CA VAL A 611 37.59 18.46 -8.20
C VAL A 611 38.83 18.29 -7.33
N GLY A 612 39.12 17.07 -6.88
CA GLY A 612 40.23 16.80 -5.97
C GLY A 612 40.09 17.56 -4.64
N PRO A 613 41.18 18.04 -4.04
CA PRO A 613 41.14 18.77 -2.76
C PRO A 613 40.75 20.25 -2.91
N ARG A 614 40.35 20.69 -4.11
CA ARG A 614 40.06 22.10 -4.37
C ARG A 614 38.76 22.49 -3.70
N GLU A 615 38.76 23.68 -3.14
CA GLU A 615 37.54 24.37 -2.74
C GLU A 615 36.88 24.98 -3.98
N ILE A 616 35.59 24.74 -4.14
CA ILE A 616 34.80 25.13 -5.31
C ILE A 616 33.76 26.15 -4.87
N LYS A 617 33.85 27.35 -5.45
CA LYS A 617 32.83 28.38 -5.28
C LYS A 617 31.59 28.03 -6.07
N ARG A 618 30.41 28.27 -5.48
CA ARG A 618 29.13 28.09 -6.17
C ARG A 618 29.01 29.10 -7.32
N PRO A 619 28.47 28.70 -8.50
CA PRO A 619 28.21 29.61 -9.60
C PRO A 619 27.16 30.66 -9.20
N HIS A 620 27.32 31.89 -9.70
CA HIS A 620 26.37 32.98 -9.49
C HIS A 620 25.68 33.35 -10.81
N TYR A 621 24.37 33.64 -10.78
CA TYR A 621 23.58 33.85 -12.01
C TYR A 621 24.02 35.06 -12.83
N LEU A 622 24.65 36.06 -12.19
CA LEU A 622 25.24 37.20 -12.89
C LEU A 622 26.41 36.80 -13.80
N ASP A 623 27.04 35.66 -13.54
CA ASP A 623 28.13 35.10 -14.34
C ASP A 623 27.61 34.14 -15.42
N ARG A 624 26.28 34.00 -15.59
CA ARG A 624 25.68 33.07 -16.55
C ARG A 624 26.22 33.28 -17.96
N ASP A 625 26.37 34.52 -18.41
CA ASP A 625 26.83 34.83 -19.76
C ASP A 625 28.34 34.56 -19.97
N LEU A 626 29.07 34.22 -18.89
CA LEU A 626 30.47 33.77 -18.94
C LEU A 626 30.61 32.24 -19.05
N LEU A 627 29.50 31.52 -18.85
CA LEU A 627 29.42 30.06 -18.94
C LEU A 627 29.17 29.64 -20.39
N ALA A 628 29.66 28.45 -20.76
CA ALA A 628 29.37 27.87 -22.07
C ALA A 628 27.89 27.49 -22.18
N VAL A 629 27.39 27.33 -23.40
CA VAL A 629 25.99 26.98 -23.66
C VAL A 629 25.53 25.71 -22.93
N GLU A 630 26.38 24.66 -22.84
CA GLU A 630 26.04 23.43 -22.11
C GLU A 630 26.01 23.60 -20.58
N ASP A 631 26.81 24.53 -20.04
CA ASP A 631 26.82 24.88 -18.63
C ASP A 631 25.55 25.68 -18.25
N ARG A 632 25.15 26.63 -19.11
CA ARG A 632 23.93 27.42 -18.96
C ARG A 632 22.69 26.53 -19.05
N TRP A 633 22.68 25.61 -20.01
CA TRP A 633 21.61 24.64 -20.20
C TRP A 633 21.37 23.81 -18.95
N ILE A 634 22.37 23.11 -18.42
CA ILE A 634 22.15 22.22 -17.27
C ILE A 634 21.69 22.99 -16.02
N MET A 635 22.14 24.24 -15.84
CA MET A 635 21.70 25.11 -14.75
C MET A 635 20.23 25.54 -14.93
N SER A 636 19.81 25.88 -16.15
CA SER A 636 18.40 26.18 -16.46
C SER A 636 17.50 24.97 -16.21
N ARG A 637 17.94 23.78 -16.64
CA ARG A 637 17.23 22.50 -16.42
C ARG A 637 17.11 22.14 -14.93
N LEU A 638 18.18 22.36 -14.15
CA LEU A 638 18.15 22.16 -12.70
C LEU A 638 17.18 23.12 -11.99
N GLU A 639 17.14 24.39 -12.42
CA GLU A 639 16.18 25.38 -11.89
C GLU A 639 14.74 24.97 -12.19
N GLN A 640 14.47 24.44 -13.38
CA GLN A 640 13.16 23.87 -13.71
C GLN A 640 12.85 22.64 -12.84
N LEU A 641 13.75 21.67 -12.77
CA LEU A 641 13.56 20.47 -11.93
C LEU A 641 13.27 20.83 -10.47
N THR A 642 13.98 21.83 -9.93
CA THR A 642 13.78 22.28 -8.54
C THR A 642 12.39 22.87 -8.32
N ASN A 643 11.86 23.63 -9.28
CA ASN A 643 10.48 24.15 -9.24
C ASN A 643 9.44 23.02 -9.33
N ASP A 644 9.66 22.10 -10.27
CA ASP A 644 8.73 21.02 -10.55
C ASP A 644 8.68 20.04 -9.36
N ALA A 645 9.84 19.72 -8.75
CA ALA A 645 9.93 18.88 -7.56
C ALA A 645 9.15 19.44 -6.36
N ASP A 646 9.31 20.74 -6.05
CA ASP A 646 8.55 21.40 -4.97
C ASP A 646 7.04 21.35 -5.23
N SER A 647 6.62 21.59 -6.48
CA SER A 647 5.21 21.55 -6.89
C SER A 647 4.63 20.13 -6.80
N LEU A 648 5.38 19.12 -7.25
CA LEU A 648 4.96 17.72 -7.24
C LEU A 648 4.88 17.15 -5.83
N LEU A 649 5.82 17.48 -4.93
CA LEU A 649 5.78 17.07 -3.53
C LEU A 649 4.57 17.67 -2.81
N LYS A 650 4.29 18.98 -3.00
CA LYS A 650 3.07 19.64 -2.49
C LYS A 650 1.77 19.02 -3.01
N ALA A 651 1.80 18.47 -4.22
CA ALA A 651 0.66 17.80 -4.84
C ALA A 651 0.61 16.28 -4.55
N TYR A 652 1.47 15.77 -3.66
CA TYR A 652 1.62 14.35 -3.33
C TYR A 652 1.92 13.44 -4.54
N GLN A 653 2.50 14.00 -5.61
CA GLN A 653 2.91 13.27 -6.81
C GLN A 653 4.34 12.72 -6.69
N LEU A 654 4.59 11.96 -5.63
CA LEU A 654 5.92 11.49 -5.23
C LEU A 654 6.61 10.66 -6.34
N GLY A 655 5.87 9.74 -6.96
CA GLY A 655 6.39 8.89 -8.02
C GLY A 655 6.79 9.67 -9.28
N GLU A 656 6.07 10.73 -9.61
CA GLU A 656 6.42 11.61 -10.74
C GLU A 656 7.63 12.47 -10.41
N CYS A 657 7.70 13.03 -9.20
CA CYS A 657 8.87 13.77 -8.72
C CYS A 657 10.14 12.90 -8.82
N ALA A 658 10.07 11.66 -8.33
CA ALA A 658 11.19 10.71 -8.38
C ALA A 658 11.63 10.42 -9.82
N ARG A 659 10.68 10.21 -10.75
CA ARG A 659 10.98 9.98 -12.18
C ARG A 659 11.66 11.18 -12.82
N GLN A 660 11.17 12.40 -12.59
CA GLN A 660 11.77 13.61 -13.17
C GLN A 660 13.19 13.85 -12.64
N ILE A 661 13.43 13.61 -11.34
CA ILE A 661 14.78 13.68 -10.76
C ILE A 661 15.70 12.64 -11.41
N GLU A 662 15.22 11.41 -11.60
CA GLU A 662 15.99 10.34 -12.24
C GLU A 662 16.30 10.65 -13.70
N ASP A 663 15.32 11.11 -14.46
CA ASP A 663 15.48 11.47 -15.87
C ASP A 663 16.46 12.64 -16.05
N PHE A 664 16.42 13.64 -15.16
CA PHE A 664 17.43 14.69 -15.14
C PHE A 664 18.82 14.14 -14.77
N LEU A 665 18.96 13.43 -13.64
CA LEU A 665 20.26 12.98 -13.17
C LEU A 665 20.90 11.99 -14.12
N ARG A 666 20.17 10.98 -14.58
CA ARG A 666 20.66 9.97 -15.52
C ARG A 666 20.74 10.54 -16.94
N GLY A 667 19.61 11.02 -17.46
CA GLY A 667 19.43 11.33 -18.86
C GLY A 667 20.06 12.66 -19.30
N GLU A 668 20.05 13.69 -18.44
CA GLU A 668 20.60 15.01 -18.78
C GLU A 668 22.01 15.20 -18.18
N PHE A 669 22.16 15.05 -16.86
CA PHE A 669 23.42 15.29 -16.17
C PHE A 669 24.49 14.24 -16.49
N CYS A 670 24.18 12.95 -16.32
CA CYS A 670 25.17 11.89 -16.52
C CYS A 670 25.44 11.59 -18.00
N ASP A 671 24.39 11.43 -18.80
CA ASP A 671 24.54 10.94 -20.18
C ASP A 671 24.96 12.04 -21.17
N TRP A 672 24.68 13.31 -20.87
CA TRP A 672 25.05 14.45 -21.71
C TRP A 672 26.03 15.40 -21.04
N TYR A 673 25.64 16.09 -19.96
CA TYR A 673 26.43 17.19 -19.42
C TYR A 673 27.85 16.75 -19.01
N ILE A 674 27.97 15.69 -18.20
CA ILE A 674 29.27 15.13 -17.80
C ILE A 674 30.12 14.74 -19.02
N GLU A 675 29.51 14.14 -20.04
CA GLU A 675 30.24 13.73 -21.25
C GLU A 675 30.67 14.92 -22.11
N MET A 676 29.86 15.97 -22.18
CA MET A 676 30.12 17.19 -22.96
C MET A 676 31.24 18.05 -22.37
N VAL A 677 31.38 18.08 -21.03
CA VAL A 677 32.44 18.87 -20.37
C VAL A 677 33.79 18.16 -20.31
N LYS A 678 33.85 16.84 -20.52
CA LYS A 678 35.11 16.07 -20.49
C LYS A 678 36.19 16.63 -21.42
N PRO A 679 35.92 16.96 -22.70
CA PRO A 679 36.91 17.57 -23.59
C PRO A 679 37.49 18.88 -23.04
N ARG A 680 36.63 19.75 -22.49
CA ARG A 680 37.03 21.02 -21.87
C ARG A 680 37.93 20.79 -20.65
N LEU A 681 37.52 19.89 -19.76
CA LEU A 681 38.33 19.49 -18.59
C LEU A 681 39.68 18.88 -18.99
N LEU A 682 39.72 18.06 -20.05
CA LEU A 682 40.96 17.48 -20.58
C LEU A 682 41.88 18.55 -21.21
N ALA A 683 41.31 19.61 -21.77
CA ALA A 683 42.03 20.76 -22.29
C ALA A 683 42.48 21.76 -21.19
N GLY A 684 42.18 21.47 -19.92
CA GLY A 684 42.58 22.30 -18.78
C GLY A 684 41.61 23.43 -18.41
N ASP A 685 40.41 23.46 -18.99
CA ASP A 685 39.36 24.39 -18.58
C ASP A 685 38.71 23.93 -17.27
N GLU A 686 38.93 24.65 -16.18
CA GLU A 686 38.38 24.34 -14.85
C GLU A 686 36.98 24.93 -14.62
N ARG A 687 36.48 25.82 -15.51
CA ARG A 687 35.16 26.46 -15.35
C ARG A 687 33.99 25.49 -15.17
N PRO A 688 33.94 24.30 -15.82
CA PRO A 688 32.87 23.33 -15.60
C PRO A 688 32.81 22.76 -14.18
N LEU A 689 33.91 22.83 -13.40
CA LEU A 689 33.95 22.21 -12.07
C LEU A 689 32.92 22.81 -11.11
N GLN A 690 32.73 24.14 -11.15
CA GLN A 690 31.73 24.81 -10.31
C GLN A 690 30.30 24.36 -10.63
N VAL A 691 30.00 24.11 -11.90
CA VAL A 691 28.67 23.69 -12.36
C VAL A 691 28.46 22.21 -12.05
N LEU A 692 29.45 21.35 -12.29
CA LEU A 692 29.40 19.94 -11.91
C LEU A 692 29.13 19.74 -10.42
N VAL A 693 29.84 20.48 -9.56
CA VAL A 693 29.65 20.43 -8.10
C VAL A 693 28.26 20.95 -7.71
N HIS A 694 27.84 22.08 -8.29
CA HIS A 694 26.54 22.66 -7.97
C HIS A 694 25.38 21.75 -8.36
N VAL A 695 25.41 21.19 -9.57
CA VAL A 695 24.36 20.28 -10.08
C VAL A 695 24.35 18.97 -9.30
N LEU A 696 25.52 18.41 -8.98
CA LEU A 696 25.60 17.19 -8.17
C LEU A 696 25.05 17.42 -6.76
N ASP A 697 25.45 18.49 -6.08
CA ASP A 697 24.95 18.83 -4.74
C ASP A 697 23.43 19.03 -4.71
N HIS A 698 22.87 19.82 -5.63
CA HIS A 698 21.42 20.03 -5.69
C HIS A 698 20.68 18.74 -6.07
N GLY A 699 21.21 17.99 -7.03
CA GLY A 699 20.66 16.70 -7.45
C GLY A 699 20.60 15.68 -6.30
N LEU A 700 21.67 15.58 -5.51
CA LEU A 700 21.71 14.69 -4.33
C LEU A 700 20.68 15.14 -3.28
N ARG A 701 20.54 16.44 -3.03
CA ARG A 701 19.54 16.98 -2.09
C ARG A 701 18.10 16.75 -2.57
N LEU A 702 17.80 16.93 -3.85
CA LEU A 702 16.49 16.63 -4.43
C LEU A 702 16.15 15.14 -4.33
N LEU A 703 17.13 14.26 -4.57
CA LEU A 703 16.95 12.82 -4.53
C LEU A 703 16.92 12.23 -3.12
N HIS A 704 17.43 12.95 -2.11
CA HIS A 704 17.61 12.44 -0.75
C HIS A 704 16.34 11.87 -0.09
N PRO A 705 15.15 12.49 -0.22
CA PRO A 705 13.92 11.90 0.32
C PRO A 705 13.61 10.49 -0.23
N PHE A 706 14.05 10.19 -1.46
CA PHE A 706 13.77 8.94 -2.16
C PHE A 706 14.86 7.88 -1.98
N MET A 707 16.14 8.28 -2.04
CA MET A 707 17.30 7.39 -1.91
C MET A 707 18.27 7.93 -0.84
N PRO A 708 17.88 7.85 0.45
CA PRO A 708 18.57 8.59 1.50
C PRO A 708 20.00 8.12 1.78
N PHE A 709 20.35 6.85 1.55
CA PHE A 709 21.66 6.32 1.96
C PHE A 709 22.77 6.68 0.98
N VAL A 710 22.59 6.36 -0.30
CA VAL A 710 23.55 6.66 -1.36
C VAL A 710 23.75 8.16 -1.51
N THR A 711 22.68 8.94 -1.37
CA THR A 711 22.78 10.39 -1.50
C THR A 711 23.57 11.01 -0.36
N GLU A 712 23.37 10.55 0.88
CA GLU A 712 24.13 11.03 2.04
C GLU A 712 25.62 10.70 1.91
N GLU A 713 25.96 9.46 1.55
CA GLU A 713 27.36 9.05 1.39
C GLU A 713 28.08 9.89 0.31
N LEU A 714 27.43 10.07 -0.84
CA LEU A 714 27.99 10.87 -1.93
C LEU A 714 28.09 12.35 -1.57
N TRP A 715 27.11 12.88 -0.85
CA TRP A 715 27.09 14.27 -0.45
C TRP A 715 28.13 14.58 0.62
N GLN A 716 28.33 13.69 1.60
CA GLN A 716 29.40 13.83 2.59
C GLN A 716 30.79 13.78 1.96
N ALA A 717 30.98 12.99 0.89
CA ALA A 717 32.23 12.99 0.15
C ALA A 717 32.47 14.32 -0.61
N LEU A 718 31.41 14.97 -1.08
CA LEU A 718 31.43 16.25 -1.81
C LEU A 718 31.53 17.46 -0.88
N ARG A 719 30.95 17.38 0.32
CA ARG A 719 30.78 18.49 1.26
C ARG A 719 32.08 19.25 1.58
N PRO A 720 33.26 18.61 1.76
CA PRO A 720 34.50 19.32 2.08
C PRO A 720 34.99 20.24 0.96
N GLN A 721 34.47 20.13 -0.27
CA GLN A 721 34.85 21.01 -1.39
C GLN A 721 33.92 22.22 -1.55
N ILE A 722 32.86 22.33 -0.76
CA ILE A 722 31.88 23.40 -0.85
C ILE A 722 32.01 24.31 0.38
N ASP A 723 32.32 25.59 0.19
CA ASP A 723 32.35 26.58 1.26
C ASP A 723 30.97 27.25 1.40
N ASP A 724 30.15 26.74 2.31
CA ASP A 724 28.83 27.27 2.68
C ASP A 724 28.45 26.89 4.12
N ASP A 725 27.34 27.45 4.60
CA ASP A 725 26.79 27.28 5.95
C ASP A 725 25.84 26.08 6.09
N MET A 726 25.81 25.17 5.10
CA MET A 726 24.99 23.96 5.19
C MET A 726 25.42 23.08 6.37
N PRO A 727 24.47 22.37 7.01
CA PRO A 727 24.76 21.34 8.02
C PRO A 727 25.77 20.28 7.57
N SER A 728 26.29 19.50 8.51
CA SER A 728 27.29 18.46 8.21
C SER A 728 26.72 17.17 7.61
N GLN A 729 25.40 16.98 7.67
CA GLN A 729 24.71 15.77 7.20
C GLN A 729 23.54 16.17 6.29
N LEU A 730 23.32 15.38 5.24
CA LEU A 730 22.37 15.69 4.15
C LEU A 730 20.92 15.64 4.63
N ILE A 731 20.58 14.73 5.54
CA ILE A 731 19.23 14.59 6.11
C ILE A 731 18.66 15.86 6.76
N VAL A 732 19.53 16.79 7.17
CA VAL A 732 19.16 18.09 7.75
C VAL A 732 19.62 19.27 6.89
N ALA A 733 20.19 19.03 5.71
CA ALA A 733 20.57 20.10 4.79
C ALA A 733 19.35 20.72 4.12
N TRP A 734 19.46 21.99 3.70
CA TRP A 734 18.30 22.68 3.12
C TRP A 734 17.91 22.09 1.77
N PHE A 735 16.62 21.82 1.62
CA PHE A 735 16.06 21.40 0.34
C PHE A 735 16.24 22.52 -0.70
N PRO A 736 16.68 22.20 -1.93
CA PRO A 736 16.80 23.16 -3.01
C PRO A 736 15.52 23.96 -3.23
N LYS A 737 15.65 25.29 -3.33
CA LYS A 737 14.56 26.20 -3.70
C LYS A 737 14.94 26.92 -4.99
N SER A 738 13.97 27.06 -5.89
CA SER A 738 14.11 27.94 -7.04
C SER A 738 14.14 29.41 -6.60
N GLY A 739 14.72 30.26 -7.44
CA GLY A 739 14.87 31.69 -7.16
C GLY A 739 16.24 32.23 -7.57
N ALA A 740 17.12 31.38 -8.11
CA ALA A 740 18.46 31.75 -8.54
C ALA A 740 18.48 32.35 -9.96
N ASN A 741 17.33 32.47 -10.65
CA ASN A 741 17.20 33.11 -11.97
C ASN A 741 18.09 32.48 -13.08
N TRP A 742 18.31 31.16 -13.02
CA TRP A 742 19.11 30.43 -14.03
C TRP A 742 18.37 30.11 -15.33
N LYS A 743 17.08 30.45 -15.45
CA LYS A 743 16.27 30.18 -16.64
C LYS A 743 16.92 30.76 -17.90
N ASP A 744 17.07 29.91 -18.91
CA ASP A 744 17.74 30.22 -20.16
C ASP A 744 17.18 29.39 -21.32
N ALA A 745 16.01 29.79 -21.82
CA ALA A 745 15.33 29.11 -22.91
C ALA A 745 16.17 29.03 -24.19
N ALA A 746 17.07 30.00 -24.42
CA ALA A 746 17.95 29.99 -25.58
C ALA A 746 19.02 28.90 -25.47
N ALA A 747 19.63 28.72 -24.29
CA ALA A 747 20.56 27.63 -24.04
C ALA A 747 19.87 26.26 -24.11
N GLU A 748 18.65 26.15 -23.58
CA GLU A 748 17.82 24.93 -23.68
C GLU A 748 17.54 24.55 -25.13
N GLN A 749 17.01 25.47 -25.92
CA GLN A 749 16.72 25.23 -27.33
C GLN A 749 17.97 24.86 -28.13
N ALA A 750 19.09 25.56 -27.87
CA ALA A 750 20.36 25.29 -28.52
C ALA A 750 20.88 23.88 -28.18
N MET A 751 20.85 23.48 -26.90
CA MET A 751 21.35 22.19 -26.46
C MET A 751 20.45 21.03 -26.84
N GLU A 752 19.13 21.19 -26.83
CA GLU A 752 18.20 20.19 -27.34
C GLU A 752 18.50 19.87 -28.81
N HIS A 753 18.73 20.90 -29.63
CA HIS A 753 19.12 20.73 -31.03
C HIS A 753 20.48 20.02 -31.19
N VAL A 754 21.50 20.41 -30.42
CA VAL A 754 22.82 19.75 -30.44
C VAL A 754 22.71 18.27 -30.04
N ILE A 755 21.90 17.97 -29.04
CA ILE A 755 21.63 16.60 -28.57
C ILE A 755 20.96 15.77 -29.68
N GLU A 756 19.96 16.31 -30.37
CA GLU A 756 19.28 15.64 -31.47
C GLU A 756 20.19 15.43 -32.69
N VAL A 757 21.06 16.38 -33.00
CA VAL A 757 22.12 16.22 -34.02
C VAL A 757 23.05 15.07 -33.63
N ASN A 758 23.50 15.01 -32.37
CA ASN A 758 24.34 13.92 -31.88
C ASN A 758 23.63 12.57 -31.93
N ARG A 759 22.34 12.50 -31.57
CA ARG A 759 21.52 11.30 -31.70
C ARG A 759 21.40 10.86 -33.16
N THR A 760 21.16 11.79 -34.08
CA THR A 760 21.08 11.51 -35.52
C THR A 760 22.41 10.98 -36.06
N ILE A 761 23.54 11.57 -35.69
CA ILE A 761 24.88 11.05 -36.05
C ILE A 761 25.06 9.62 -35.53
N ARG A 762 24.77 9.38 -34.25
CA ARG A 762 24.89 8.06 -33.62
C ARG A 762 23.96 7.02 -34.28
N ASN A 763 22.74 7.41 -34.62
CA ASN A 763 21.76 6.56 -35.31
C ASN A 763 22.24 6.19 -36.71
N ILE A 764 22.74 7.15 -37.50
CA ILE A 764 23.33 6.88 -38.82
C ILE A 764 24.51 5.92 -38.68
N ARG A 765 25.39 6.15 -37.69
CA ARG A 765 26.52 5.25 -37.43
C ARG A 765 26.06 3.82 -37.12
N ALA A 766 25.04 3.67 -36.28
CA ALA A 766 24.49 2.36 -35.90
C ALA A 766 23.79 1.68 -37.09
N GLU A 767 22.95 2.40 -37.82
CA GLU A 767 22.20 1.90 -38.98
C GLU A 767 23.14 1.45 -40.11
N LYS A 768 24.20 2.22 -40.35
CA LYS A 768 25.24 1.92 -41.33
C LYS A 768 26.32 1.00 -40.78
N LYS A 769 26.16 0.50 -39.55
CA LYS A 769 27.06 -0.45 -38.86
C LYS A 769 28.53 -0.02 -38.86
N LEU A 770 28.78 1.28 -38.68
CA LEU A 770 30.14 1.78 -38.53
C LEU A 770 30.74 1.23 -37.24
N GLU A 771 32.03 0.91 -37.29
CA GLU A 771 32.79 0.46 -36.12
C GLU A 771 32.68 1.46 -34.96
N ALA A 772 32.47 0.96 -33.74
CA ALA A 772 32.24 1.80 -32.57
C ALA A 772 33.44 2.71 -32.24
N SER A 773 34.64 2.28 -32.60
CA SER A 773 35.91 3.01 -32.44
C SER A 773 36.20 4.00 -33.56
N ALA A 774 35.53 3.90 -34.72
CA ALA A 774 35.78 4.77 -35.86
C ALA A 774 35.36 6.22 -35.56
N ARG A 775 36.12 7.17 -36.13
CA ARG A 775 35.84 8.61 -36.10
C ARG A 775 35.56 9.12 -37.51
N PRO A 776 34.37 8.85 -38.08
CA PRO A 776 34.06 9.31 -39.42
C PRO A 776 34.04 10.84 -39.46
N ARG A 777 34.41 11.39 -40.63
CA ARG A 777 34.16 12.80 -40.92
C ARG A 777 32.66 13.03 -41.00
N VAL A 778 32.20 14.12 -40.40
CA VAL A 778 30.81 14.55 -40.42
C VAL A 778 30.75 16.00 -40.86
N VAL A 779 29.89 16.31 -41.82
CA VAL A 779 29.58 17.69 -42.21
C VAL A 779 28.18 18.01 -41.74
N ALA A 780 28.05 18.99 -40.85
CA ALA A 780 26.77 19.53 -40.41
C ALA A 780 26.55 20.90 -41.05
N ARG A 781 25.57 20.98 -41.93
CA ARG A 781 25.10 22.23 -42.52
C ARG A 781 23.97 22.79 -41.68
N ALA A 782 24.17 23.96 -41.08
CA ALA A 782 23.19 24.58 -40.20
C ALA A 782 23.07 26.08 -40.48
N ASP A 783 21.87 26.63 -40.27
CA ASP A 783 21.62 28.07 -40.31
C ASP A 783 21.54 28.64 -38.89
N GLY A 784 20.37 28.57 -38.25
CA GLY A 784 20.11 29.19 -36.95
C GLY A 784 20.94 28.60 -35.79
N TYR A 785 21.33 27.33 -35.91
CA TYR A 785 22.06 26.62 -34.85
C TYR A 785 23.56 26.44 -35.13
N ALA A 786 24.11 27.04 -36.19
CA ALA A 786 25.53 26.93 -36.51
C ALA A 786 26.43 27.45 -35.37
N GLY A 787 25.99 28.50 -34.65
CA GLY A 787 26.69 29.02 -33.47
C GLY A 787 26.81 27.98 -32.35
N ALA A 788 25.69 27.37 -31.96
CA ALA A 788 25.65 26.35 -30.92
C ALA A 788 26.48 25.10 -31.28
N LEU A 789 26.41 24.63 -32.54
CA LEU A 789 27.20 23.49 -33.01
C LEU A 789 28.70 23.80 -33.05
N ARG A 790 29.10 25.04 -33.37
CA ARG A 790 30.50 25.47 -33.30
C ARG A 790 31.01 25.56 -31.87
N GLU A 791 30.20 26.15 -30.98
CA GLU A 791 30.54 26.25 -29.55
C GLU A 791 30.71 24.86 -28.91
N THR A 792 29.83 23.92 -29.27
CA THR A 792 29.83 22.53 -28.76
C THR A 792 30.62 21.54 -29.61
N LEU A 793 31.41 21.99 -30.60
CA LEU A 793 32.10 21.12 -31.56
C LEU A 793 32.98 20.06 -30.88
N GLY A 794 33.75 20.46 -29.86
CA GLY A 794 34.58 19.54 -29.09
C GLY A 794 33.76 18.48 -28.34
N ALA A 795 32.61 18.88 -27.80
CA ALA A 795 31.67 17.99 -27.12
C ALA A 795 31.01 17.00 -28.08
N THR A 796 30.54 17.45 -29.26
CA THR A 796 29.99 16.55 -30.29
C THR A 796 31.03 15.57 -30.81
N ASN A 797 32.25 16.03 -31.10
CA ASN A 797 33.34 15.14 -31.55
C ASN A 797 33.63 14.03 -30.53
N PHE A 798 33.57 14.36 -29.23
CA PHE A 798 33.79 13.40 -28.17
C PHE A 798 32.61 12.44 -27.97
N THR A 799 31.40 13.00 -27.80
CA THR A 799 30.19 12.23 -27.47
C THR A 799 29.72 11.36 -28.63
N SER A 800 29.83 11.86 -29.86
CA SER A 800 29.44 11.12 -31.07
C SER A 800 30.61 10.34 -31.69
N ARG A 801 31.84 10.51 -31.18
CA ARG A 801 33.09 9.93 -31.72
C ARG A 801 33.22 10.19 -33.23
N VAL A 802 33.29 11.47 -33.60
CA VAL A 802 33.35 11.91 -35.01
C VAL A 802 34.36 13.04 -35.18
N GLU A 803 34.61 13.40 -36.44
CA GLU A 803 35.28 14.64 -36.84
C GLU A 803 34.26 15.56 -37.52
N LEU A 804 33.63 16.41 -36.71
CA LEU A 804 32.59 17.35 -37.13
C LEU A 804 33.19 18.61 -37.78
N GLU A 805 32.65 18.96 -38.93
CA GLU A 805 32.80 20.23 -39.62
C GLU A 805 31.43 20.91 -39.71
N VAL A 806 31.32 22.15 -39.23
CA VAL A 806 30.07 22.93 -39.28
C VAL A 806 30.16 23.96 -40.39
N VAL A 807 29.27 23.84 -41.38
CA VAL A 807 29.19 24.74 -42.55
C VAL A 807 27.90 25.54 -42.53
N ASP A 808 27.93 26.76 -43.08
CA ASP A 808 26.75 27.62 -43.19
C ASP A 808 25.74 27.08 -44.22
N GLY A 809 24.45 27.40 -44.13
CA GLY A 809 23.39 26.83 -44.99
C GLY A 809 23.55 27.06 -46.49
N ALA A 810 24.36 28.03 -46.92
CA ALA A 810 24.70 28.24 -48.33
C ALA A 810 25.73 27.22 -48.88
N ALA A 811 26.42 26.47 -48.02
CA ALA A 811 27.40 25.47 -48.43
C ALA A 811 26.72 24.21 -48.98
N ALA A 812 27.32 23.57 -49.98
CA ALA A 812 26.86 22.27 -50.47
C ALA A 812 27.34 21.17 -49.51
N LEU A 813 26.45 20.23 -49.18
CA LEU A 813 26.85 18.99 -48.51
C LEU A 813 27.70 18.12 -49.46
N PRO A 814 28.58 17.25 -48.91
CA PRO A 814 29.36 16.32 -49.71
C PRO A 814 28.49 15.44 -50.61
N ALA A 815 28.93 15.21 -51.84
CA ALA A 815 28.35 14.23 -52.76
C ALA A 815 29.08 12.89 -52.65
N GLY A 816 28.38 11.76 -52.85
CA GLY A 816 28.93 10.40 -52.80
C GLY A 816 28.26 9.51 -51.74
N GLU A 817 28.95 8.45 -51.32
CA GLU A 817 28.47 7.50 -50.29
C GLU A 817 28.58 8.09 -48.88
N TRP A 818 27.57 8.88 -48.50
CA TRP A 818 27.42 9.44 -47.15
C TRP A 818 26.08 9.00 -46.54
N GLY A 819 26.04 8.84 -45.22
CA GLY A 819 24.79 8.70 -44.47
C GLY A 819 24.22 10.08 -44.17
N PHE A 820 22.97 10.35 -44.56
CA PHE A 820 22.34 11.65 -44.38
C PHE A 820 21.26 11.62 -43.30
N GLY A 821 21.16 12.70 -42.54
CA GLY A 821 20.07 12.93 -41.58
C GLY A 821 19.75 14.41 -41.51
N ARG A 822 18.58 14.73 -40.95
CA ARG A 822 18.13 16.11 -40.79
C ARG A 822 17.46 16.29 -39.44
N VAL A 823 17.82 17.38 -38.76
CA VAL A 823 17.23 17.83 -37.50
C VAL A 823 16.86 19.30 -37.70
N ALA A 824 15.57 19.61 -37.76
CA ALA A 824 15.06 20.97 -38.05
C ALA A 824 15.71 21.60 -39.31
N ASP A 825 16.48 22.68 -39.12
CA ASP A 825 17.23 23.42 -40.17
C ASP A 825 18.66 22.89 -40.40
N THR A 826 19.06 21.85 -39.67
CA THR A 826 20.41 21.28 -39.72
C THR A 826 20.41 19.96 -40.47
N GLU A 827 21.21 19.87 -41.52
CA GLU A 827 21.43 18.64 -42.27
C GLU A 827 22.81 18.09 -41.98
N VAL A 828 22.88 16.79 -41.75
CA VAL A 828 24.10 16.10 -41.33
C VAL A 828 24.45 15.05 -42.37
N ALA A 829 25.70 15.06 -42.83
CA ALA A 829 26.28 14.03 -43.66
C ALA A 829 27.40 13.32 -42.90
N VAL A 830 27.30 12.02 -42.70
CA VAL A 830 28.31 11.15 -42.07
C VAL A 830 29.06 10.36 -43.13
N ALA A 831 30.38 10.48 -43.18
CA ALA A 831 31.22 9.76 -44.14
C ALA A 831 31.12 8.25 -43.88
N LEU A 832 30.81 7.49 -44.92
CA LEU A 832 30.86 6.04 -44.88
C LEU A 832 32.26 5.58 -45.27
N PRO A 833 32.77 4.48 -44.70
CA PRO A 833 33.97 3.85 -45.24
C PRO A 833 33.73 3.46 -46.70
N GLU A 834 34.77 3.53 -47.55
CA GLU A 834 34.69 2.97 -48.90
C GLU A 834 34.27 1.49 -48.77
N VAL A 835 33.11 1.16 -49.37
CA VAL A 835 32.63 -0.22 -49.35
C VAL A 835 33.58 -1.04 -50.23
N ASP A 836 34.44 -1.84 -49.62
CA ASP A 836 35.06 -2.97 -50.31
C ASP A 836 33.93 -3.95 -50.62
N THR A 837 33.32 -3.78 -51.79
CA THR A 837 32.21 -4.59 -52.29
C THR A 837 32.57 -6.07 -52.32
N ALA A 838 33.86 -6.43 -52.42
CA ALA A 838 34.31 -7.81 -52.33
C ALA A 838 34.31 -8.32 -50.87
N ALA A 839 34.77 -7.52 -49.91
CA ALA A 839 34.76 -7.88 -48.49
C ALA A 839 33.34 -7.91 -47.90
N GLU A 840 32.46 -6.97 -48.28
CA GLU A 840 31.06 -6.94 -47.81
C GLU A 840 30.24 -8.07 -48.45
N ARG A 841 30.46 -8.37 -49.74
CA ARG A 841 29.90 -9.56 -50.38
C ARG A 841 30.37 -10.83 -49.67
N ALA A 842 31.66 -10.97 -49.37
CA ALA A 842 32.19 -12.13 -48.64
C ALA A 842 31.62 -12.24 -47.21
N ARG A 843 31.41 -11.12 -46.51
CA ARG A 843 30.79 -11.10 -45.17
C ARG A 843 29.33 -11.53 -45.23
N LEU A 844 28.54 -10.97 -46.15
CA LEU A 844 27.14 -11.31 -46.31
C LEU A 844 26.97 -12.76 -46.81
N GLU A 845 27.85 -13.26 -47.67
CA GLU A 845 27.89 -14.67 -48.09
C GLU A 845 28.16 -15.59 -46.89
N LYS A 846 29.06 -15.19 -45.99
CA LYS A 846 29.32 -15.93 -44.74
C LYS A 846 28.13 -15.90 -43.78
N GLU A 847 27.55 -14.73 -43.51
CA GLU A 847 26.34 -14.61 -42.67
C GLU A 847 25.16 -15.38 -43.25
N LEU A 848 24.99 -15.36 -44.57
CA LEU A 848 23.97 -16.12 -45.27
C LEU A 848 24.20 -17.64 -45.13
N ALA A 849 25.45 -18.10 -45.22
CA ALA A 849 25.79 -19.51 -45.03
C ALA A 849 25.50 -19.98 -43.58
N GLU A 850 25.89 -19.18 -42.57
CA GLU A 850 25.64 -19.49 -41.16
C GLU A 850 24.14 -19.50 -40.83
N ALA A 851 23.39 -18.49 -41.30
CA ALA A 851 21.94 -18.40 -41.10
C ALA A 851 21.20 -19.53 -41.83
N SER A 852 21.62 -19.87 -43.05
CA SER A 852 21.04 -21.00 -43.81
C SER A 852 21.30 -22.34 -43.12
N ALA A 853 22.50 -22.57 -42.59
CA ALA A 853 22.83 -23.78 -41.84
C ALA A 853 22.09 -23.87 -40.50
N HIS A 854 21.79 -22.74 -39.86
CA HIS A 854 20.93 -22.71 -38.68
C HIS A 854 19.48 -23.04 -39.03
N MET A 855 18.94 -22.42 -40.08
CA MET A 855 17.60 -22.70 -40.59
C MET A 855 17.42 -24.19 -40.91
N GLU A 856 18.40 -24.80 -41.59
CA GLU A 856 18.36 -26.21 -41.97
C GLU A 856 18.41 -27.16 -40.75
N ARG A 857 19.15 -26.80 -39.69
CA ARG A 857 19.14 -27.54 -38.42
C ARG A 857 17.77 -27.48 -37.73
N LEU A 858 17.17 -26.30 -37.68
CA LEU A 858 15.85 -26.10 -37.09
C LEU A 858 14.77 -26.84 -37.88
N ASP A 859 14.76 -26.74 -39.22
CA ASP A 859 13.84 -27.48 -40.09
C ASP A 859 13.98 -28.99 -39.90
N LYS A 860 15.22 -29.51 -39.82
CA LYS A 860 15.47 -30.95 -39.62
C LYS A 860 15.03 -31.45 -38.24
N GLN A 861 15.17 -30.62 -37.21
CA GLN A 861 14.77 -30.98 -35.86
C GLN A 861 13.25 -30.92 -35.68
N LEU A 862 12.59 -29.90 -36.26
CA LEU A 862 11.13 -29.78 -36.27
C LEU A 862 10.45 -30.81 -37.19
N GLY A 863 11.12 -31.22 -38.27
CA GLY A 863 10.69 -32.31 -39.16
C GLY A 863 10.89 -33.72 -38.59
N ASN A 864 11.56 -33.87 -37.45
CA ASN A 864 11.70 -35.16 -36.77
C ASN A 864 10.44 -35.50 -35.97
N GLU A 865 9.63 -36.42 -36.48
CA GLU A 865 8.37 -36.87 -35.86
C GLU A 865 8.55 -37.34 -34.41
N THR A 866 9.69 -37.95 -34.07
CA THR A 866 9.97 -38.42 -32.70
C THR A 866 10.24 -37.27 -31.73
N PHE A 867 10.87 -36.18 -32.19
CA PHE A 867 11.11 -34.98 -31.39
C PHE A 867 9.80 -34.21 -31.17
N ARG A 868 9.00 -34.02 -32.24
CA ARG A 868 7.72 -33.31 -32.18
C ARG A 868 6.69 -33.98 -31.26
N ALA A 869 6.74 -35.31 -31.15
CA ALA A 869 5.87 -36.07 -30.26
C ALA A 869 6.30 -36.05 -28.78
N LYS A 870 7.56 -35.72 -28.46
CA LYS A 870 8.11 -35.81 -27.09
C LYS A 870 8.47 -34.46 -26.46
N ALA A 871 8.71 -33.42 -27.25
CA ALA A 871 9.07 -32.10 -26.73
C ALA A 871 7.83 -31.34 -26.19
N PRO A 872 7.96 -30.56 -25.11
CA PRO A 872 6.87 -29.73 -24.60
C PRO A 872 6.37 -28.70 -25.63
N THR A 873 5.06 -28.41 -25.64
CA THR A 873 4.42 -27.53 -26.64
C THR A 873 5.05 -26.13 -26.72
N HIS A 874 5.42 -25.53 -25.58
CA HIS A 874 6.05 -24.20 -25.56
C HIS A 874 7.45 -24.20 -26.22
N VAL A 875 8.17 -25.33 -26.19
CA VAL A 875 9.48 -25.48 -26.84
C VAL A 875 9.32 -25.58 -28.36
N ILE A 876 8.32 -26.34 -28.83
CA ILE A 876 8.00 -26.47 -30.26
C ILE A 876 7.58 -25.11 -30.84
N GLN A 877 6.68 -24.40 -30.15
CA GLN A 877 6.23 -23.06 -30.58
C GLN A 877 7.37 -22.03 -30.60
N GLY A 878 8.25 -22.05 -29.58
CA GLY A 878 9.44 -21.18 -29.57
C GLY A 878 10.42 -21.49 -30.71
N MET A 879 10.61 -22.77 -31.05
CA MET A 879 11.44 -23.18 -32.19
C MET A 879 10.81 -22.83 -33.55
N GLU A 880 9.48 -22.96 -33.70
CA GLU A 880 8.75 -22.55 -34.90
C GLU A 880 8.83 -21.03 -35.12
N GLY A 881 8.73 -20.23 -34.04
CA GLY A 881 8.95 -18.79 -34.08
C GLY A 881 10.39 -18.42 -34.49
N THR A 882 11.38 -19.07 -33.88
CA THR A 882 12.80 -18.86 -34.22
C THR A 882 13.10 -19.24 -35.68
N LEU A 883 12.46 -20.28 -36.21
CA LEU A 883 12.59 -20.68 -37.61
C LEU A 883 12.02 -19.63 -38.57
N ALA A 884 10.86 -19.04 -38.24
CA ALA A 884 10.24 -17.98 -39.04
C ALA A 884 11.15 -16.75 -39.13
N GLU A 885 11.65 -16.26 -37.98
CA GLU A 885 12.58 -15.13 -37.92
C GLU A 885 13.88 -15.41 -38.69
N THR A 886 14.42 -16.63 -38.57
CA THR A 886 15.64 -17.03 -39.29
C THR A 886 15.41 -17.09 -40.80
N ARG A 887 14.21 -17.53 -41.25
CA ARG A 887 13.84 -17.55 -42.66
C ARG A 887 13.74 -16.15 -43.26
N ASP A 888 13.14 -15.22 -42.53
CA ASP A 888 13.06 -13.81 -42.94
C ASP A 888 14.45 -13.16 -43.00
N ARG A 889 15.32 -13.47 -42.03
CA ARG A 889 16.72 -13.03 -42.03
C ARG A 889 17.50 -13.57 -43.25
N VAL A 890 17.33 -14.84 -43.61
CA VAL A 890 17.95 -15.44 -44.81
C VAL A 890 17.46 -14.77 -46.09
N ALA A 891 16.16 -14.47 -46.18
CA ALA A 891 15.59 -13.77 -47.33
C ALA A 891 16.17 -12.34 -47.47
N GLY A 892 16.22 -11.57 -46.37
CA GLY A 892 16.79 -10.23 -46.37
C GLY A 892 18.30 -10.19 -46.66
N LEU A 893 19.06 -11.20 -46.23
CA LEU A 893 20.48 -11.34 -46.58
C LEU A 893 20.69 -11.64 -48.07
N ARG A 894 19.83 -12.46 -48.69
CA ARG A 894 19.87 -12.73 -50.15
C ARG A 894 19.53 -11.50 -50.98
N GLU A 895 18.53 -10.74 -50.54
CA GLU A 895 18.14 -9.49 -51.20
C GLU A 895 19.25 -8.43 -51.12
N ARG A 896 19.89 -8.29 -49.96
CA ARG A 896 21.07 -7.43 -49.78
C ARG A 896 22.27 -7.86 -50.65
N LEU A 897 22.52 -9.18 -50.77
CA LEU A 897 23.56 -9.71 -51.66
C LEU A 897 23.28 -9.48 -53.16
N GLY A 898 22.00 -9.36 -53.53
CA GLY A 898 21.59 -9.06 -54.90
C GLY A 898 21.62 -7.57 -55.26
N THR A 899 21.71 -6.68 -54.26
CA THR A 899 21.73 -5.21 -54.43
C THR A 899 23.13 -4.59 -54.29
N LEU A 900 24.10 -5.36 -53.78
CA LEU A 900 25.54 -5.13 -53.86
C LEU A 900 26.13 -5.71 -55.15
#